data_AF-A0A944W1Z4-F1
#
_entry.id   AF-A0A944W1Z4-F1
#
_cell.length_a   1.000
_cell.length_b   1.000
_cell.length_c   1.000
_cell.angle_alpha   90.00
_cell.angle_beta   90.00
_cell.angle_gamma   90.00
#
_symmetry.space_group_name_H-M   'P 1'
#
loop_
_entity.id
_entity.type
_entity.pdbx_description
1 polymer ?
#
loop_
_entity_poly.entity_id
_entity_poly.type
_entity_poly.pdbx_seq_one_letter_code
_entity_poly.pdbx_strand_id
1 'polypeptide(L)'
;MADRRRTAGETNVTPDKDGIQRSKIDLAIEVSWLLALALVPFAFKGPDVVVLFLQPKDFVLHLFALLILSLWAVEWALGGYRPQVDLSSFTAIRIWLGKNPRNWALVGAIGFGTAVVISTVVSPLPAVSLWGRDFVHLGYELYSVLSLLVIFFAISLRTGSADQVRRILWVVAGAGAVTGLYGISQRFGWDPIGDGENESRVLSSFGNPIFFGSYLVMSTVITLGLALDEARKNDRWWLPVIALLVGIQLTAMWFTGSRGPWVGLVSGFIAFGALGALSLDRTQLVKAGSVLVSGLLLAAVLVNVAGDSDDGTGRGLGSIVSGVSPAAGGLGARADIWEGSFRLLDSWETQQSESAFQSSLRPLFGLGPEMFFYSYPLVANPQSGVIVPSHAHSLPLQLIYSYGFVGLATFVVLTVSTLIVGISVIRQRRAGLTGGGDWLAIVMLAVMASLIGRSVEQAVGVARVGDLVPFWALLGVALAVYGMSRDTNTAVRPLRSGALHFFPVAGVSILAIVALGVFFVRDIQPLRAGLKSADAFEAAAAGNSSEAQRLMQRASELAPDVEQYRVWTGELLVEEAGLQVQSTAALQSLGEAYEAFIAYEERDPYSFATQLRINLAETEFVNRGNNFFSEDLIERAVRISNSLPSYPTIQAVAAERVLIAGQIELGRSLAERAIAMESAARPQPFAWFMRGNALAELGDLDGALESFTTALEREPEGQLAPGIHSNVALVYESIGNTTLAEEHRALAAEIEAALIAESGN
;
A
#
# COMPACT_ATOMS: atom_id res chain seq x y z
N MET A 1 27.38 9.14 80.91
CA MET A 1 27.37 7.67 81.12
C MET A 1 26.00 7.30 81.67
N ALA A 2 25.11 6.50 81.09
CA ALA A 2 24.99 5.75 79.84
C ALA A 2 23.46 5.54 79.66
N ASP A 3 22.82 5.99 78.59
CA ASP A 3 22.42 5.24 77.38
C ASP A 3 22.04 3.76 77.59
N ARG A 4 20.76 3.40 77.33
CA ARG A 4 20.40 2.12 76.69
C ARG A 4 19.02 2.16 76.03
N ARG A 5 19.04 1.67 74.79
CA ARG A 5 18.10 1.81 73.69
C ARG A 5 16.96 0.79 73.72
N ARG A 6 15.89 1.18 73.02
CA ARG A 6 14.75 0.42 72.50
C ARG A 6 15.16 -0.89 71.82
N THR A 7 14.41 -1.96 72.07
CA THR A 7 14.27 -3.11 71.18
C THR A 7 12.88 -3.04 70.52
N ALA A 8 12.88 -2.88 69.20
CA ALA A 8 11.69 -2.98 68.36
C ALA A 8 11.45 -4.47 68.05
N GLY A 9 10.20 -4.91 68.15
CA GLY A 9 9.79 -6.27 67.85
C GLY A 9 9.91 -6.59 66.37
N GLU A 10 10.51 -7.74 66.09
CA GLU A 10 10.48 -8.41 64.79
C GLU A 10 9.06 -8.92 64.51
N THR A 11 8.36 -8.28 63.56
CA THR A 11 7.23 -8.91 62.87
C THR A 11 7.77 -9.55 61.60
N ASN A 12 7.87 -10.88 61.61
CA ASN A 12 8.04 -11.72 60.43
C ASN A 12 6.93 -11.41 59.42
N VAL A 13 7.26 -10.63 58.39
CA VAL A 13 6.43 -10.49 57.19
C VAL A 13 6.77 -11.66 56.28
N THR A 14 5.89 -12.64 56.24
CA THR A 14 5.84 -13.63 55.16
C THR A 14 5.76 -12.91 53.82
N PRO A 15 6.56 -13.27 52.79
CA PRO A 15 6.43 -12.68 51.48
C PRO A 15 5.05 -13.04 50.91
N ASP A 16 4.28 -11.99 50.65
CA ASP A 16 2.94 -12.05 50.10
C ASP A 16 2.96 -12.87 48.79
N LYS A 17 2.15 -13.92 48.74
CA LYS A 17 1.98 -14.82 47.59
C LYS A 17 1.03 -14.23 46.53
N ASP A 18 0.83 -12.92 46.54
CA ASP A 18 0.02 -12.18 45.56
C ASP A 18 0.85 -11.78 44.32
N GLY A 19 1.50 -12.78 43.72
CA GLY A 19 2.07 -12.65 42.38
C GLY A 19 0.95 -12.51 41.34
N ILE A 20 0.55 -11.27 41.08
CA ILE A 20 -0.25 -10.75 39.95
C ILE A 20 -0.79 -11.86 39.02
N GLN A 21 -1.95 -12.44 39.34
CA GLN A 21 -2.69 -13.22 38.36
C GLN A 21 -3.12 -12.29 37.22
N ARG A 22 -2.44 -12.38 36.07
CA ARG A 22 -2.89 -11.71 34.83
C ARG A 22 -4.31 -12.15 34.50
N SER A 23 -5.15 -11.20 34.10
CA SER A 23 -6.48 -11.57 33.60
C SER A 23 -6.34 -12.41 32.33
N LYS A 24 -7.25 -13.35 32.10
CA LYS A 24 -7.29 -14.12 30.84
C LYS A 24 -7.43 -13.20 29.62
N ILE A 25 -8.04 -12.02 29.80
CA ILE A 25 -8.22 -11.00 28.76
C ILE A 25 -6.88 -10.37 28.38
N ASP A 26 -6.04 -10.00 29.34
CA ASP A 26 -4.71 -9.43 29.05
C ASP A 26 -3.83 -10.41 28.27
N LEU A 27 -3.90 -11.70 28.62
CA LEU A 27 -3.20 -12.75 27.88
C LEU A 27 -3.75 -12.90 26.45
N ALA A 28 -5.08 -12.85 26.27
CA ALA A 28 -5.70 -12.95 24.96
C ALA A 28 -5.36 -11.76 24.05
N ILE A 29 -5.33 -10.53 24.60
CA ILE A 29 -4.88 -9.33 23.87
C ILE A 29 -3.42 -9.51 23.46
N GLU A 30 -2.58 -9.99 24.37
CA GLU A 30 -1.17 -10.28 24.08
C GLU A 30 -0.98 -11.28 22.94
N VAL A 31 -1.68 -12.42 23.00
CA VAL A 31 -1.64 -13.42 21.94
C VAL A 31 -2.13 -12.82 20.62
N SER A 32 -3.16 -11.96 20.65
CA SER A 32 -3.71 -11.34 19.44
C SER A 32 -2.70 -10.45 18.71
N TRP A 33 -2.01 -9.53 19.41
CA TRP A 33 -1.01 -8.70 18.74
C TRP A 33 0.28 -9.47 18.38
N LEU A 34 0.63 -10.54 19.11
CA LEU A 34 1.72 -11.45 18.72
C LEU A 34 1.39 -12.18 17.41
N LEU A 35 0.17 -12.70 17.30
CA LEU A 35 -0.29 -13.37 16.09
C LEU A 35 -0.44 -12.41 14.93
N ALA A 36 -0.89 -11.17 15.16
CA ALA A 36 -0.89 -10.14 14.12
C ALA A 36 0.52 -9.89 13.56
N LEU A 37 1.52 -9.71 14.44
CA LEU A 37 2.91 -9.52 14.02
C LEU A 37 3.53 -10.73 13.32
N ALA A 38 3.11 -11.94 13.67
CA ALA A 38 3.61 -13.16 13.06
C ALA A 38 2.92 -13.46 11.72
N LEU A 39 1.59 -13.36 11.66
CA LEU A 39 0.80 -13.86 10.54
C LEU A 39 0.67 -12.83 9.41
N VAL A 40 0.68 -11.52 9.68
CA VAL A 40 0.63 -10.50 8.62
C VAL A 40 1.79 -10.66 7.61
N PRO A 41 3.06 -10.82 8.03
CA PRO A 41 4.14 -11.08 7.10
C PRO A 41 3.95 -12.38 6.31
N PHE A 42 3.23 -13.39 6.81
CA PHE A 42 3.07 -14.68 6.15
C PHE A 42 1.77 -14.83 5.33
N ALA A 43 0.81 -13.94 5.53
CA ALA A 43 -0.48 -14.02 4.87
C ALA A 43 -0.39 -13.48 3.44
N PHE A 44 -0.38 -14.40 2.49
CA PHE A 44 -0.50 -14.15 1.05
C PHE A 44 -0.89 -15.47 0.37
N LYS A 45 -1.40 -15.39 -0.86
CA LYS A 45 -1.58 -16.54 -1.74
C LYS A 45 -1.41 -16.12 -3.20
N GLY A 46 -0.91 -17.06 -4.01
CA GLY A 46 -0.87 -16.92 -5.47
C GLY A 46 -2.27 -16.94 -6.11
N PRO A 47 -2.33 -16.62 -7.41
CA PRO A 47 -3.59 -16.44 -8.15
C PRO A 47 -4.49 -17.69 -8.14
N ASP A 48 -3.89 -18.88 -8.03
CA ASP A 48 -4.58 -20.17 -8.00
C ASP A 48 -5.47 -20.38 -6.76
N VAL A 49 -5.33 -19.55 -5.72
CA VAL A 49 -6.13 -19.66 -4.50
C VAL A 49 -6.86 -18.36 -4.20
N VAL A 50 -6.17 -17.22 -4.21
CA VAL A 50 -6.79 -15.90 -4.05
C VAL A 50 -6.12 -14.97 -5.04
N VAL A 51 -6.88 -14.52 -6.04
CA VAL A 51 -6.36 -13.72 -7.16
C VAL A 51 -5.74 -12.40 -6.69
N LEU A 52 -6.26 -11.82 -5.60
CA LEU A 52 -5.75 -10.60 -5.01
C LEU A 52 -4.68 -10.91 -3.96
N PHE A 53 -3.41 -10.91 -4.38
CA PHE A 53 -2.24 -11.36 -3.61
C PHE A 53 -2.17 -10.84 -2.15
N LEU A 54 -2.48 -9.56 -1.93
CA LEU A 54 -2.36 -8.91 -0.62
C LEU A 54 -3.60 -9.04 0.27
N GLN A 55 -4.75 -9.42 -0.28
CA GLN A 55 -6.02 -9.49 0.46
C GLN A 55 -5.96 -10.35 1.74
N PRO A 56 -5.31 -11.54 1.77
CA PRO A 56 -5.17 -12.31 3.01
C PRO A 56 -4.43 -11.55 4.12
N LYS A 57 -3.53 -10.64 3.75
CA LYS A 57 -2.75 -9.82 4.68
C LYS A 57 -3.62 -8.82 5.42
N ASP A 58 -4.48 -8.15 4.68
CA ASP A 58 -5.41 -7.15 5.21
C ASP A 58 -6.45 -7.83 6.12
N PHE A 59 -6.97 -8.99 5.69
CA PHE A 59 -7.86 -9.83 6.50
C PHE A 59 -7.26 -10.13 7.89
N VAL A 60 -5.98 -10.52 7.94
CA VAL A 60 -5.30 -10.85 9.20
C VAL A 60 -5.14 -9.62 10.10
N LEU A 61 -4.79 -8.47 9.54
CA LEU A 61 -4.73 -7.21 10.30
C LEU A 61 -6.09 -6.89 10.94
N HIS A 62 -7.16 -6.88 10.13
CA HIS A 62 -8.50 -6.52 10.58
C HIS A 62 -9.05 -7.52 11.60
N LEU A 63 -8.78 -8.82 11.42
CA LEU A 63 -9.19 -9.87 12.35
C LEU A 63 -8.60 -9.61 13.75
N PHE A 64 -7.29 -9.40 13.85
CA PHE A 64 -6.66 -9.22 15.16
C PHE A 64 -6.96 -7.87 15.79
N ALA A 65 -7.15 -6.81 14.98
CA ALA A 65 -7.66 -5.55 15.49
C ALA A 65 -9.08 -5.69 16.05
N LEU A 66 -9.98 -6.40 15.35
CA LEU A 66 -11.33 -6.68 15.83
C LEU A 66 -11.33 -7.51 17.12
N LEU A 67 -10.48 -8.54 17.20
CA LEU A 67 -10.35 -9.36 18.41
C LEU A 67 -9.92 -8.52 19.62
N ILE A 68 -8.91 -7.64 19.44
CA ILE A 68 -8.46 -6.74 20.50
C ILE A 68 -9.57 -5.77 20.92
N LEU A 69 -10.26 -5.14 19.96
CA LEU A 69 -11.39 -4.25 20.24
C LEU A 69 -12.52 -4.99 20.98
N SER A 70 -12.83 -6.21 20.57
CA SER A 70 -13.85 -7.05 21.20
C SER A 70 -13.47 -7.43 22.64
N LEU A 71 -12.19 -7.72 22.89
CA LEU A 71 -11.67 -8.01 24.21
C LEU A 71 -11.71 -6.79 25.14
N TRP A 72 -11.36 -5.60 24.64
CA TRP A 72 -11.52 -4.35 25.38
C TRP A 72 -12.98 -4.02 25.66
N ALA A 73 -13.87 -4.26 24.69
CA ALA A 73 -15.30 -4.16 24.86
C ALA A 73 -15.79 -5.06 26.01
N VAL A 74 -15.45 -6.35 25.99
CA VAL A 74 -15.79 -7.31 27.05
C VAL A 74 -15.24 -6.87 28.39
N GLU A 75 -13.97 -6.45 28.46
CA GLU A 75 -13.37 -5.94 29.69
C GLU A 75 -14.10 -4.72 30.24
N TRP A 76 -14.49 -3.80 29.36
CA TRP A 76 -15.22 -2.60 29.74
C TRP A 76 -16.62 -2.93 30.27
N ALA A 77 -17.31 -3.88 29.63
CA ALA A 77 -18.61 -4.38 30.06
C ALA A 77 -18.56 -5.11 31.42
N LEU A 78 -17.49 -5.87 31.69
CA LEU A 78 -17.32 -6.65 32.92
C LEU A 78 -16.76 -5.83 34.09
N GLY A 79 -15.84 -4.90 33.83
CA GLY A 79 -15.07 -4.20 34.86
C GLY A 79 -15.71 -2.90 35.35
N GLY A 80 -16.70 -2.37 34.62
CA GLY A 80 -17.23 -1.02 34.81
C GLY A 80 -16.20 0.05 34.41
N TYR A 81 -16.66 1.13 33.78
CA TYR A 81 -15.76 2.23 33.42
C TYR A 81 -15.23 2.93 34.67
N ARG A 82 -13.92 2.91 34.90
CA ARG A 82 -13.26 3.88 35.79
C ARG A 82 -12.07 4.48 35.05
N PRO A 83 -12.19 5.72 34.54
CA PRO A 83 -11.05 6.37 33.92
C PRO A 83 -9.95 6.51 34.97
N GLN A 84 -8.77 5.96 34.66
CA GLN A 84 -7.59 6.07 35.53
C GLN A 84 -7.05 7.51 35.58
N VAL A 85 -7.45 8.34 34.62
CA VAL A 85 -7.04 9.74 34.47
C VAL A 85 -8.31 10.58 34.34
N ASP A 86 -8.47 11.57 35.22
CA ASP A 86 -9.53 12.56 35.07
C ASP A 86 -9.20 13.52 33.92
N LEU A 87 -9.98 13.46 32.84
CA LEU A 87 -9.87 14.34 31.66
C LEU A 87 -11.10 15.26 31.54
N SER A 88 -11.87 15.43 32.61
CA SER A 88 -13.12 16.20 32.60
C SER A 88 -12.94 17.72 32.46
N SER A 89 -11.72 18.22 32.66
CA SER A 89 -11.41 19.65 32.56
C SER A 89 -10.11 19.92 31.81
N PHE A 90 -10.05 21.08 31.14
CA PHE A 90 -8.84 21.55 30.44
C PHE A 90 -7.61 21.59 31.36
N THR A 91 -7.80 21.97 32.63
CA THR A 91 -6.73 21.98 33.63
C THR A 91 -6.19 20.57 33.90
N ALA A 92 -7.07 19.58 34.05
CA ALA A 92 -6.66 18.20 34.27
C ALA A 92 -5.93 17.61 33.05
N ILE A 93 -6.41 17.89 31.84
CA ILE A 93 -5.73 17.53 30.58
C ILE A 93 -4.33 18.14 30.52
N ARG A 94 -4.20 19.44 30.81
CA ARG A 94 -2.90 20.14 30.83
C ARG A 94 -1.93 19.56 31.86
N ILE A 95 -2.42 19.21 33.05
CA ILE A 95 -1.61 18.57 34.11
C ILE A 95 -1.16 17.18 33.66
N TRP A 96 -2.07 16.38 33.10
CA TRP A 96 -1.76 15.05 32.61
C TRP A 96 -0.75 15.07 31.46
N LEU A 97 -0.94 15.95 30.45
CA LEU A 97 0.02 16.16 29.37
C LEU A 97 1.40 16.51 29.93
N GLY A 98 1.44 17.53 30.81
CA GLY A 98 2.64 17.95 31.51
C GLY A 98 3.89 18.00 30.61
N LYS A 99 5.03 17.57 31.16
CA LYS A 99 6.28 17.37 30.42
C LYS A 99 6.53 15.90 30.06
N ASN A 100 5.47 15.08 30.02
CA ASN A 100 5.63 13.64 29.76
C ASN A 100 5.51 13.34 28.26
N PRO A 101 6.62 13.04 27.56
CA PRO A 101 6.59 12.84 26.11
C PRO A 101 5.75 11.62 25.70
N ARG A 102 5.55 10.62 26.58
CA ARG A 102 4.65 9.49 26.31
C ARG A 102 3.20 9.97 26.09
N ASN A 103 2.74 10.91 26.90
CA ASN A 103 1.35 11.41 26.84
C ASN A 103 1.12 12.23 25.56
N TRP A 104 2.12 13.04 25.16
CA TRP A 104 2.11 13.74 23.88
C TRP A 104 2.11 12.80 22.67
N ALA A 105 2.86 11.69 22.73
CA ALA A 105 2.82 10.68 21.67
C ALA A 105 1.42 10.05 21.53
N LEU A 106 0.77 9.70 22.65
CA LEU A 106 -0.60 9.16 22.65
C LEU A 106 -1.62 10.17 22.09
N VAL A 107 -1.51 11.45 22.47
CA VAL A 107 -2.37 12.51 21.92
C VAL A 107 -2.11 12.73 20.43
N GLY A 108 -0.86 12.66 19.98
CA GLY A 108 -0.51 12.67 18.56
C GLY A 108 -1.19 11.54 17.79
N ALA A 109 -1.17 10.31 18.32
CA ALA A 109 -1.85 9.16 17.69
C ALA A 109 -3.38 9.32 17.64
N ILE A 110 -4.01 9.80 18.72
CA ILE A 110 -5.46 10.07 18.75
C ILE A 110 -5.82 11.20 17.77
N GLY A 111 -5.04 12.28 17.76
CA GLY A 111 -5.21 13.40 16.85
C GLY A 111 -5.07 12.96 15.39
N PHE A 112 -4.11 12.09 15.10
CA PHE A 112 -3.91 11.51 13.78
C PHE A 112 -5.12 10.68 13.34
N GLY A 113 -5.58 9.73 14.17
CA GLY A 113 -6.78 8.95 13.86
C GLY A 113 -8.03 9.83 13.66
N THR A 114 -8.16 10.90 14.45
CA THR A 114 -9.26 11.88 14.30
C THR A 114 -9.17 12.63 12.97
N ALA A 115 -7.96 13.07 12.58
CA ALA A 115 -7.75 13.72 11.29
C ALA A 115 -8.10 12.80 10.11
N VAL A 116 -7.74 11.51 10.20
CA VAL A 116 -8.09 10.50 9.18
C VAL A 116 -9.61 10.32 9.08
N VAL A 117 -10.32 10.25 10.21
CA VAL A 117 -11.79 10.18 10.24
C VAL A 117 -12.42 11.41 9.59
N ILE A 118 -12.01 12.62 9.99
CA ILE A 118 -12.55 13.87 9.42
C ILE A 118 -12.28 13.92 7.93
N SER A 119 -11.04 13.63 7.52
CA SER A 119 -10.63 13.58 6.13
C SER A 119 -11.49 12.63 5.28
N THR A 120 -11.79 11.45 5.82
CA THR A 120 -12.67 10.46 5.17
C THR A 120 -14.08 11.01 4.98
N VAL A 121 -14.63 11.68 5.99
CA VAL A 121 -15.99 12.26 5.94
C VAL A 121 -16.09 13.40 4.93
N VAL A 122 -15.04 14.23 4.81
CA VAL A 122 -15.04 15.36 3.87
C VAL A 122 -14.49 15.00 2.49
N SER A 123 -14.08 13.75 2.27
CA SER A 123 -13.54 13.26 0.99
C SER A 123 -14.57 13.39 -0.14
N PRO A 124 -14.14 13.63 -1.40
CA PRO A 124 -14.99 13.54 -2.57
C PRO A 124 -15.69 12.18 -2.71
N LEU A 125 -15.01 11.10 -2.34
CA LEU A 125 -15.51 9.73 -2.39
C LEU A 125 -15.37 9.07 -1.00
N PRO A 126 -16.26 9.36 -0.04
CA PRO A 126 -16.14 8.85 1.33
C PRO A 126 -16.11 7.32 1.42
N ALA A 127 -16.85 6.63 0.55
CA ALA A 127 -16.87 5.18 0.50
C ALA A 127 -15.51 4.59 0.07
N VAL A 128 -14.86 5.21 -0.92
CA VAL A 128 -13.50 4.84 -1.36
C VAL A 128 -12.48 5.16 -0.27
N SER A 129 -12.55 6.34 0.35
CA SER A 129 -11.64 6.72 1.45
C SER A 129 -11.80 5.85 2.70
N LEU A 130 -13.00 5.32 2.95
CA LEU A 130 -13.28 4.44 4.10
C LEU A 130 -12.74 3.03 3.87
N TRP A 131 -13.02 2.44 2.70
CA TRP A 131 -12.79 1.02 2.41
C TRP A 131 -11.58 0.74 1.53
N GLY A 132 -10.97 1.78 0.95
CA GLY A 132 -9.91 1.66 -0.04
C GLY A 132 -10.44 1.43 -1.44
N ARG A 133 -9.69 1.82 -2.47
CA ARG A 133 -10.11 1.64 -3.88
C ARG A 133 -9.95 0.18 -4.35
N ASP A 134 -8.84 -0.47 -3.97
CA ASP A 134 -8.51 -1.84 -4.33
C ASP A 134 -7.70 -2.53 -3.21
N PHE A 135 -7.61 -3.87 -3.23
CA PHE A 135 -6.82 -4.66 -2.27
C PHE A 135 -5.30 -4.63 -2.54
N VAL A 136 -4.85 -3.95 -3.58
CA VAL A 136 -3.42 -3.92 -3.96
C VAL A 136 -2.70 -2.79 -3.21
N HIS A 137 -3.41 -1.72 -2.83
CA HIS A 137 -2.80 -0.49 -2.33
C HIS A 137 -3.22 -0.10 -0.90
N LEU A 138 -3.93 -0.97 -0.19
CA LEU A 138 -4.42 -0.72 1.18
C LEU A 138 -3.30 -0.40 2.19
N GLY A 139 -3.71 0.27 3.26
CA GLY A 139 -2.88 0.71 4.39
C GLY A 139 -3.04 2.18 4.77
N TYR A 140 -3.76 2.97 3.96
CA TYR A 140 -4.00 4.41 4.17
C TYR A 140 -5.48 4.76 4.29
N GLU A 141 -6.38 3.91 3.78
CA GLU A 141 -7.80 4.02 4.02
C GLU A 141 -8.14 3.89 5.51
N LEU A 142 -9.26 4.49 5.90
CA LEU A 142 -9.62 4.63 7.30
C LEU A 142 -9.67 3.28 8.03
N TYR A 143 -10.16 2.22 7.38
CA TYR A 143 -10.31 0.91 8.03
C TYR A 143 -8.96 0.30 8.46
N SER A 144 -7.97 0.27 7.58
CA SER A 144 -6.61 -0.20 7.93
C SER A 144 -5.93 0.74 8.93
N VAL A 145 -6.05 2.05 8.78
CA VAL A 145 -5.40 3.01 9.70
C VAL A 145 -5.92 2.86 11.13
N LEU A 146 -7.23 2.70 11.31
CA LEU A 146 -7.81 2.43 12.63
C LEU A 146 -7.33 1.08 13.19
N SER A 147 -7.23 0.05 12.36
CA SER A 147 -6.73 -1.27 12.77
C SER A 147 -5.26 -1.22 13.21
N LEU A 148 -4.42 -0.47 12.50
CA LEU A 148 -3.02 -0.22 12.87
C LEU A 148 -2.92 0.56 14.19
N LEU A 149 -3.78 1.57 14.40
CA LEU A 149 -3.86 2.31 15.65
C LEU A 149 -4.29 1.40 16.83
N VAL A 150 -5.21 0.45 16.61
CA VAL A 150 -5.59 -0.54 17.63
C VAL A 150 -4.38 -1.37 18.05
N ILE A 151 -3.57 -1.88 17.11
CA ILE A 151 -2.34 -2.62 17.42
C ILE A 151 -1.35 -1.74 18.21
N PHE A 152 -1.15 -0.49 17.78
CA PHE A 152 -0.31 0.48 18.48
C PHE A 152 -0.78 0.74 19.93
N PHE A 153 -2.07 0.99 20.14
CA PHE A 153 -2.63 1.22 21.48
C PHE A 153 -2.59 -0.05 22.34
N ALA A 154 -2.86 -1.22 21.76
CA ALA A 154 -2.76 -2.49 22.47
C ALA A 154 -1.36 -2.72 23.03
N ILE A 155 -0.33 -2.54 22.21
CA ILE A 155 1.05 -2.72 22.63
C ILE A 155 1.47 -1.62 23.62
N SER A 156 1.19 -0.34 23.33
CA SER A 156 1.64 0.78 24.18
C SER A 156 0.98 0.84 25.57
N LEU A 157 -0.23 0.29 25.70
CA LEU A 157 -1.01 0.33 26.95
C LEU A 157 -0.98 -1.00 27.73
N ARG A 158 -0.86 -2.15 27.06
CA ARG A 158 -0.94 -3.48 27.71
C ARG A 158 0.40 -4.18 27.89
N THR A 159 1.48 -3.66 27.29
CA THR A 159 2.83 -4.17 27.53
C THR A 159 3.36 -3.61 28.84
N GLY A 160 3.41 -4.46 29.86
CA GLY A 160 3.85 -4.11 31.22
C GLY A 160 5.02 -4.94 31.75
N SER A 161 5.59 -5.86 30.95
CA SER A 161 6.78 -6.63 31.36
C SER A 161 7.84 -6.77 30.27
N ALA A 162 9.09 -6.96 30.70
CA ALA A 162 10.23 -7.21 29.83
C ALA A 162 10.08 -8.49 28.97
N ASP A 163 9.33 -9.48 29.45
CA ASP A 163 9.10 -10.73 28.71
C ASP A 163 8.12 -10.55 27.55
N GLN A 164 7.11 -9.70 27.72
CA GLN A 164 6.21 -9.33 26.61
C GLN A 164 7.00 -8.66 25.49
N VAL A 165 7.84 -7.68 25.86
CA VAL A 165 8.73 -7.01 24.92
C VAL A 165 9.65 -8.00 24.22
N ARG A 166 10.26 -8.93 24.96
CA ARG A 166 11.12 -9.97 24.37
C ARG A 166 10.38 -10.83 23.35
N ARG A 167 9.12 -11.23 23.64
CA ARG A 167 8.29 -11.98 22.69
C ARG A 167 8.02 -11.19 21.41
N ILE A 168 7.70 -9.89 21.51
CA ILE A 168 7.52 -9.01 20.33
C ILE A 168 8.77 -9.06 19.43
N LEU A 169 9.95 -8.81 20.03
CA LEU A 169 11.18 -8.74 19.26
C LEU A 169 11.55 -10.07 18.61
N TRP A 170 11.37 -11.19 19.31
CA TRP A 170 11.61 -12.53 18.73
C TRP A 170 10.62 -12.88 17.62
N VAL A 171 9.34 -12.47 17.74
CA VAL A 171 8.37 -12.63 16.64
C VAL A 171 8.80 -11.85 15.41
N VAL A 172 9.19 -10.58 15.58
CA VAL A 172 9.68 -9.75 14.46
C VAL A 172 10.95 -10.33 13.83
N ALA A 173 11.91 -10.78 14.64
CA ALA A 173 13.15 -11.39 14.16
C ALA A 173 12.90 -12.72 13.44
N GLY A 174 12.08 -13.60 14.02
CA GLY A 174 11.72 -14.89 13.45
C GLY A 174 10.93 -14.73 12.15
N ALA A 175 9.93 -13.85 12.13
CA ALA A 175 9.18 -13.56 10.92
C ALA A 175 10.08 -12.98 9.81
N GLY A 176 10.99 -12.05 10.14
CA GLY A 176 12.03 -11.56 9.23
C GLY A 176 12.91 -12.66 8.63
N ALA A 177 13.30 -13.65 9.44
CA ALA A 177 14.10 -14.77 8.97
C ALA A 177 13.29 -15.72 8.07
N VAL A 178 12.04 -16.04 8.43
CA VAL A 178 11.17 -16.91 7.61
C VAL A 178 10.86 -16.27 6.26
N THR A 179 10.43 -15.01 6.24
CA THR A 179 10.22 -14.28 4.98
C THR A 179 11.53 -14.11 4.20
N GLY A 180 12.64 -13.95 4.91
CA GLY A 180 14.01 -13.93 4.36
C GLY A 180 14.35 -15.22 3.61
N LEU A 181 14.16 -16.37 4.25
CA LEU A 181 14.39 -17.68 3.64
C LEU A 181 13.51 -17.92 2.42
N TYR A 182 12.23 -17.54 2.49
CA TYR A 182 11.34 -17.63 1.33
C TYR A 182 11.75 -16.69 0.19
N GLY A 183 12.15 -15.45 0.48
CA GLY A 183 12.71 -14.57 -0.55
C GLY A 183 13.99 -15.14 -1.17
N ILE A 184 14.86 -15.75 -0.36
CA ILE A 184 16.07 -16.43 -0.87
C ILE A 184 15.69 -17.62 -1.75
N SER A 185 14.66 -18.40 -1.40
CA SER A 185 14.25 -19.54 -2.22
C SER A 185 13.77 -19.15 -3.61
N GLN A 186 13.05 -18.02 -3.72
CA GLN A 186 12.61 -17.47 -5.01
C GLN A 186 13.79 -17.22 -5.96
N ARG A 187 14.95 -16.79 -5.43
CA ARG A 187 16.17 -16.59 -6.23
C ARG A 187 16.70 -17.89 -6.85
N PHE A 188 16.42 -19.04 -6.25
CA PHE A 188 16.79 -20.36 -6.77
C PHE A 188 15.69 -20.97 -7.65
N GLY A 189 14.69 -20.19 -8.08
CA GLY A 189 13.52 -20.67 -8.81
C GLY A 189 12.56 -21.51 -7.97
N TRP A 190 12.76 -21.60 -6.65
CA TRP A 190 11.84 -22.30 -5.76
C TRP A 190 10.78 -21.34 -5.22
N ASP A 191 9.65 -21.31 -5.93
CA ASP A 191 8.48 -20.51 -5.57
C ASP A 191 7.18 -21.33 -5.47
N PRO A 192 7.05 -22.21 -4.46
CA PRO A 192 5.88 -23.08 -4.34
C PRO A 192 4.59 -22.34 -3.93
N ILE A 193 4.64 -21.02 -3.70
CA ILE A 193 3.52 -20.22 -3.17
C ILE A 193 3.03 -19.17 -4.19
N GLY A 194 3.69 -19.04 -5.35
CA GLY A 194 3.22 -18.35 -6.56
C GLY A 194 4.29 -17.48 -7.20
N ASP A 195 4.36 -17.45 -8.54
CA ASP A 195 5.44 -16.81 -9.31
C ASP A 195 5.71 -15.36 -8.88
N GLY A 196 6.75 -15.16 -8.08
CA GLY A 196 7.28 -13.85 -7.76
C GLY A 196 7.86 -13.15 -8.99
N GLU A 197 7.69 -11.83 -9.06
CA GLU A 197 8.14 -10.95 -10.15
C GLU A 197 9.61 -11.18 -10.55
N ASN A 198 9.85 -11.88 -11.68
CA ASN A 198 11.13 -12.09 -12.38
C ASN A 198 12.33 -12.57 -11.52
N GLU A 199 13.08 -13.57 -12.02
CA GLU A 199 14.26 -14.20 -11.37
C GLU A 199 15.32 -13.22 -10.81
N SER A 200 15.33 -11.98 -11.31
CA SER A 200 16.26 -10.95 -10.90
C SER A 200 15.95 -10.33 -9.52
N ARG A 201 14.70 -10.15 -9.07
CA ARG A 201 14.39 -9.49 -7.78
C ARG A 201 13.40 -10.30 -6.97
N VAL A 202 13.64 -10.42 -5.66
CA VAL A 202 12.77 -11.24 -4.79
C VAL A 202 11.76 -10.37 -4.04
N LEU A 203 10.51 -10.84 -3.99
CA LEU A 203 9.39 -10.14 -3.37
C LEU A 203 8.87 -10.79 -2.09
N SER A 204 9.21 -12.06 -1.84
CA SER A 204 8.70 -12.87 -0.73
C SER A 204 7.17 -12.77 -0.62
N SER A 205 6.62 -12.88 0.58
CA SER A 205 5.18 -12.77 0.87
C SER A 205 4.62 -11.33 0.81
N PHE A 206 5.35 -10.39 0.23
CA PHE A 206 5.00 -8.96 0.21
C PHE A 206 4.56 -8.45 -1.16
N GLY A 207 4.71 -9.25 -2.23
CA GLY A 207 4.23 -8.92 -3.57
C GLY A 207 5.00 -7.77 -4.25
N ASN A 208 5.94 -7.14 -3.54
CA ASN A 208 6.82 -6.13 -4.08
C ASN A 208 8.16 -6.12 -3.33
N PRO A 209 9.31 -6.08 -4.04
CA PRO A 209 10.63 -6.04 -3.42
C PRO A 209 10.89 -4.80 -2.56
N ILE A 210 10.19 -3.68 -2.77
CA ILE A 210 10.32 -2.48 -1.94
C ILE A 210 9.68 -2.71 -0.57
N PHE A 211 8.45 -3.25 -0.53
CA PHE A 211 7.74 -3.53 0.73
C PHE A 211 8.47 -4.59 1.55
N PHE A 212 8.99 -5.62 0.88
CA PHE A 212 9.80 -6.65 1.54
C PHE A 212 11.09 -6.07 2.13
N GLY A 213 11.83 -5.28 1.34
CA GLY A 213 13.05 -4.62 1.82
C GLY A 213 12.77 -3.71 3.02
N SER A 214 11.69 -2.94 2.97
CA SER A 214 11.25 -2.05 4.06
C SER A 214 10.95 -2.80 5.36
N TYR A 215 10.32 -3.97 5.26
CA TYR A 215 10.13 -4.86 6.39
C TYR A 215 11.47 -5.36 6.96
N LEU A 216 12.40 -5.77 6.08
CA LEU A 216 13.74 -6.24 6.47
C LEU A 216 14.59 -5.16 7.14
N VAL A 217 14.42 -3.87 6.81
CA VAL A 217 15.07 -2.76 7.55
C VAL A 217 14.77 -2.90 9.04
N MET A 218 13.51 -3.11 9.39
CA MET A 218 13.11 -3.18 10.78
C MET A 218 13.51 -4.51 11.42
N SER A 219 13.21 -5.65 10.78
CA SER A 219 13.49 -6.96 11.36
C SER A 219 14.99 -7.18 11.59
N THR A 220 15.86 -6.71 10.69
CA THR A 220 17.32 -6.87 10.81
C THR A 220 17.90 -6.07 11.97
N VAL A 221 17.48 -4.81 12.13
CA VAL A 221 17.96 -3.96 13.23
C VAL A 221 17.45 -4.48 14.59
N ILE A 222 16.20 -4.98 14.64
CA ILE A 222 15.66 -5.62 15.85
C ILE A 222 16.40 -6.93 16.18
N THR A 223 16.70 -7.75 15.18
CA THR A 223 17.46 -9.01 15.35
C THR A 223 18.84 -8.74 15.91
N LEU A 224 19.52 -7.68 15.45
CA LEU A 224 20.80 -7.24 16.02
C LEU A 224 20.67 -6.79 17.49
N GLY A 225 19.56 -6.13 17.85
CA GLY A 225 19.25 -5.76 19.23
C GLY A 225 19.12 -6.96 20.18
N LEU A 226 18.58 -8.08 19.70
CA LEU A 226 18.48 -9.33 20.48
C LEU A 226 19.85 -9.93 20.83
N ALA A 227 20.87 -9.74 19.96
CA ALA A 227 22.22 -10.22 20.25
C ALA A 227 22.78 -9.62 21.56
N LEU A 228 22.39 -8.38 21.86
CA LEU A 228 22.80 -7.68 23.06
C LEU A 228 22.09 -8.19 24.33
N ASP A 229 20.91 -8.82 24.21
CA ASP A 229 20.26 -9.48 25.34
C ASP A 229 21.04 -10.71 25.78
N GLU A 230 21.27 -11.61 24.83
CA GLU A 230 21.87 -12.91 25.08
C GLU A 230 23.36 -12.79 25.43
N ALA A 231 24.04 -11.80 24.83
CA ALA A 231 25.39 -11.40 25.20
C ALA A 231 25.54 -11.03 26.69
N ARG A 232 24.48 -10.52 27.35
CA ARG A 232 24.49 -10.16 28.77
C ARG A 232 24.19 -11.34 29.68
N LYS A 233 23.32 -12.25 29.23
CA LYS A 233 23.08 -13.53 29.91
C LYS A 233 24.30 -14.47 29.85
N ASN A 234 25.34 -14.06 29.11
CA ASN A 234 26.56 -14.83 28.84
C ASN A 234 26.28 -16.17 28.15
N ASP A 235 25.13 -16.26 27.47
CA ASP A 235 24.73 -17.44 26.72
C ASP A 235 25.33 -17.36 25.30
N ARG A 236 26.41 -18.13 25.09
CA ARG A 236 27.19 -18.09 23.85
C ARG A 236 26.50 -18.82 22.70
N TRP A 237 25.50 -19.65 22.97
CA TRP A 237 24.82 -20.44 21.95
C TRP A 237 23.90 -19.62 21.05
N TRP A 238 23.32 -18.54 21.58
CA TRP A 238 22.41 -17.67 20.82
C TRP A 238 23.11 -16.70 19.88
N LEU A 239 24.37 -16.34 20.12
CA LEU A 239 25.08 -15.39 19.25
C LEU A 239 25.27 -15.92 17.81
N PRO A 240 25.69 -17.19 17.58
CA PRO A 240 25.71 -17.78 16.25
C PRO A 240 24.33 -17.88 15.61
N VAL A 241 23.28 -18.21 16.39
CA VAL A 241 21.90 -18.26 15.89
C VAL A 241 21.47 -16.89 15.40
N ILE A 242 21.70 -15.83 16.18
CA ILE A 242 21.33 -14.47 15.79
C ILE A 242 22.16 -14.00 14.58
N ALA A 243 23.45 -14.35 14.51
CA ALA A 243 24.26 -14.08 13.32
C ALA A 243 23.73 -14.78 12.06
N LEU A 244 23.23 -16.01 12.18
CA LEU A 244 22.54 -16.74 11.11
C LEU A 244 21.27 -16.00 10.67
N LEU A 245 20.42 -15.56 11.62
CA LEU A 245 19.19 -14.81 11.31
C LEU A 245 19.51 -13.48 10.59
N VAL A 246 20.51 -12.73 11.08
CA VAL A 246 20.97 -11.49 10.44
C VAL A 246 21.50 -11.79 9.03
N GLY A 247 22.30 -12.85 8.85
CA GLY A 247 22.81 -13.23 7.54
C GLY A 247 21.70 -13.57 6.54
N ILE A 248 20.70 -14.35 6.96
CA ILE A 248 19.51 -14.65 6.14
C ILE A 248 18.80 -13.35 5.73
N GLN A 249 18.53 -12.46 6.68
CA GLN A 249 17.81 -11.20 6.41
C GLN A 249 18.62 -10.27 5.49
N LEU A 250 19.95 -10.22 5.64
CA LEU A 250 20.83 -9.45 4.77
C LEU A 250 20.96 -10.04 3.35
N THR A 251 21.00 -11.36 3.21
CA THR A 251 20.95 -12.02 1.90
C THR A 251 19.63 -11.73 1.19
N ALA A 252 18.50 -11.85 1.90
CA ALA A 252 17.20 -11.51 1.34
C ALA A 252 17.14 -10.02 0.94
N MET A 253 17.65 -9.12 1.79
CA MET A 253 17.74 -7.68 1.49
C MET A 253 18.54 -7.42 0.22
N TRP A 254 19.64 -8.14 0.00
CA TRP A 254 20.43 -8.08 -1.23
C TRP A 254 19.60 -8.46 -2.46
N PHE A 255 18.89 -9.58 -2.40
CA PHE A 255 18.08 -10.05 -3.53
C PHE A 255 16.83 -9.19 -3.81
N THR A 256 16.38 -8.35 -2.87
CA THR A 256 15.30 -7.38 -3.19
C THR A 256 15.74 -6.38 -4.27
N GLY A 257 17.03 -6.07 -4.36
CA GLY A 257 17.56 -5.03 -5.25
C GLY A 257 17.02 -3.62 -4.98
N SER A 258 16.31 -3.41 -3.86
CA SER A 258 15.58 -2.17 -3.59
C SER A 258 16.47 -1.14 -2.89
N ARG A 259 16.78 -0.04 -3.60
CA ARG A 259 17.72 0.99 -3.14
C ARG A 259 17.24 1.76 -1.91
N GLY A 260 15.96 2.15 -1.87
CA GLY A 260 15.37 2.85 -0.73
C GLY A 260 15.55 2.07 0.58
N PRO A 261 15.11 0.79 0.63
CA PRO A 261 15.37 -0.10 1.75
C PRO A 261 16.84 -0.25 2.17
N TRP A 262 17.78 -0.30 1.23
CA TRP A 262 19.21 -0.31 1.56
C TRP A 262 19.66 0.96 2.28
N VAL A 263 19.25 2.13 1.79
CA VAL A 263 19.53 3.42 2.46
C VAL A 263 18.92 3.43 3.86
N GLY A 264 17.69 2.93 4.02
CA GLY A 264 17.04 2.78 5.32
C GLY A 264 17.80 1.87 6.28
N LEU A 265 18.23 0.69 5.82
CA LEU A 265 18.98 -0.28 6.63
C LEU A 265 20.33 0.28 7.09
N VAL A 266 21.10 0.89 6.18
CA VAL A 266 22.38 1.55 6.51
C VAL A 266 22.16 2.67 7.52
N SER A 267 21.15 3.52 7.32
CA SER A 267 20.78 4.58 8.28
C SER A 267 20.42 4.00 9.64
N GLY A 268 19.70 2.87 9.66
CA GLY A 268 19.37 2.13 10.88
C GLY A 268 20.61 1.60 11.61
N PHE A 269 21.58 1.02 10.89
CA PHE A 269 22.84 0.57 11.51
C PHE A 269 23.71 1.74 12.02
N ILE A 270 23.76 2.85 11.28
CA ILE A 270 24.44 4.07 11.75
C ILE A 270 23.78 4.58 13.03
N ALA A 271 22.44 4.64 13.06
CA ALA A 271 21.71 5.04 14.26
C ALA A 271 21.94 4.06 15.42
N PHE A 272 21.95 2.75 15.16
CA PHE A 272 22.24 1.72 16.17
C PHE A 272 23.64 1.91 16.77
N GLY A 273 24.65 2.12 15.92
CA GLY A 273 26.03 2.38 16.34
C GLY A 273 26.18 3.67 17.13
N ALA A 274 25.56 4.77 16.66
CA ALA A 274 25.61 6.08 17.32
C ALA A 274 24.91 6.05 18.68
N LEU A 275 23.67 5.56 18.75
CA LEU A 275 22.93 5.40 20.01
C LEU A 275 23.62 4.38 20.94
N GLY A 276 24.25 3.36 20.38
CA GLY A 276 25.02 2.35 21.10
C GLY A 276 26.28 2.90 21.72
N ALA A 277 27.09 3.66 20.97
CA ALA A 277 28.24 4.38 21.49
C ALA A 277 27.86 5.32 22.64
N LEU A 278 26.61 5.80 22.62
CA LEU A 278 26.11 6.60 23.71
C LEU A 278 25.68 5.77 24.93
N SER A 279 25.04 4.61 24.75
CA SER A 279 24.28 3.95 25.82
C SER A 279 24.80 2.57 26.25
N LEU A 280 25.76 2.00 25.53
CA LEU A 280 26.28 0.65 25.71
C LEU A 280 27.77 0.69 26.06
N ASP A 281 28.22 -0.35 26.77
CA ASP A 281 29.64 -0.54 27.03
C ASP A 281 30.38 -1.01 25.77
N ARG A 282 31.70 -0.74 25.71
CA ARG A 282 32.56 -1.14 24.59
C ARG A 282 32.44 -2.63 24.25
N THR A 283 32.33 -3.50 25.25
CA THR A 283 32.17 -4.94 25.03
C THR A 283 30.84 -5.30 24.37
N GLN A 284 29.75 -4.61 24.72
CA GLN A 284 28.44 -4.82 24.09
C GLN A 284 28.47 -4.39 22.62
N LEU A 285 29.10 -3.24 22.33
CA LEU A 285 29.30 -2.76 20.97
C LEU A 285 30.14 -3.70 20.12
N VAL A 286 31.26 -4.20 20.66
CA VAL A 286 32.11 -5.16 19.95
C VAL A 286 31.35 -6.45 19.65
N LYS A 287 30.52 -6.94 20.58
CA LYS A 287 29.69 -8.14 20.36
C LYS A 287 28.64 -7.91 19.27
N ALA A 288 27.89 -6.81 19.31
CA ALA A 288 26.95 -6.47 18.24
C ALA A 288 27.67 -6.34 16.89
N GLY A 289 28.82 -5.66 16.87
CA GLY A 289 29.68 -5.55 15.69
C GLY A 289 30.11 -6.91 15.16
N SER A 290 30.52 -7.85 16.04
CA SER A 290 30.90 -9.20 15.63
C SER A 290 29.73 -9.98 15.03
N VAL A 291 28.52 -9.87 15.60
CA VAL A 291 27.32 -10.53 15.06
C VAL A 291 26.97 -9.96 13.69
N LEU A 292 27.03 -8.64 13.53
CA LEU A 292 26.79 -7.99 12.24
C LEU A 292 27.83 -8.42 11.20
N VAL A 293 29.13 -8.45 11.55
CA VAL A 293 30.19 -8.90 10.65
C VAL A 293 30.01 -10.38 10.28
N SER A 294 29.70 -11.25 11.24
CA SER A 294 29.40 -12.66 10.96
C SER A 294 28.19 -12.83 10.04
N GLY A 295 27.13 -12.05 10.27
CA GLY A 295 25.95 -12.01 9.41
C GLY A 295 26.28 -11.53 7.99
N LEU A 296 27.08 -10.47 7.84
CA LEU A 296 27.56 -9.96 6.55
C LEU A 296 28.42 -10.97 5.79
N LEU A 297 29.32 -11.68 6.49
CA LEU A 297 30.15 -12.73 5.89
C LEU A 297 29.29 -13.90 5.41
N LEU A 298 28.34 -14.34 6.23
CA LEU A 298 27.37 -15.36 5.82
C LEU A 298 26.56 -14.89 4.61
N ALA A 299 26.09 -13.64 4.63
CA ALA A 299 25.32 -13.08 3.53
C ALA A 299 26.13 -13.05 2.23
N ALA A 300 27.40 -12.63 2.30
CA ALA A 300 28.31 -12.66 1.17
C ALA A 300 28.49 -14.10 0.63
N VAL A 301 28.68 -15.10 1.49
CA VAL A 301 28.77 -16.50 1.06
C VAL A 301 27.49 -16.94 0.34
N LEU A 302 26.31 -16.69 0.93
CA LEU A 302 25.03 -17.10 0.33
C LEU A 302 24.75 -16.39 -1.00
N VAL A 303 25.08 -15.11 -1.12
CA VAL A 303 24.94 -14.35 -2.38
C VAL A 303 25.85 -14.93 -3.46
N ASN A 304 27.11 -15.27 -3.13
CA ASN A 304 28.03 -15.86 -4.09
C ASN A 304 27.61 -17.29 -4.51
N VAL A 305 27.01 -18.07 -3.60
CA VAL A 305 26.48 -19.41 -3.92
C VAL A 305 25.31 -19.34 -4.91
N ALA A 306 24.51 -18.27 -4.86
CA ALA A 306 23.37 -18.10 -5.76
C ALA A 306 23.76 -17.77 -7.22
N GLY A 307 25.02 -17.42 -7.48
CA GLY A 307 25.49 -17.03 -8.82
C GLY A 307 25.01 -15.64 -9.27
N ASP A 308 25.75 -15.02 -10.18
CA ASP A 308 25.29 -13.83 -10.90
C ASP A 308 24.21 -14.27 -11.89
N SER A 309 23.03 -13.62 -11.87
CA SER A 309 22.10 -13.77 -12.99
C SER A 309 22.64 -12.89 -14.11
N ASP A 310 22.81 -13.47 -15.29
CA ASP A 310 23.46 -12.89 -16.46
C ASP A 310 22.54 -11.84 -17.14
N ASP A 311 21.99 -10.90 -16.35
CA ASP A 311 20.93 -9.97 -16.77
C ASP A 311 21.50 -8.64 -17.32
N GLY A 312 22.78 -8.60 -17.72
CA GLY A 312 23.43 -7.42 -18.30
C GLY A 312 23.53 -6.17 -17.39
N THR A 313 23.00 -6.23 -16.17
CA THR A 313 23.04 -5.15 -15.17
C THR A 313 23.97 -5.58 -14.03
N GLY A 314 25.28 -5.46 -14.22
CA GLY A 314 26.26 -5.83 -13.19
C GLY A 314 25.93 -5.22 -11.83
N ARG A 315 25.42 -6.03 -10.90
CA ARG A 315 24.96 -5.62 -9.57
C ARG A 315 26.14 -5.50 -8.61
N GLY A 316 27.04 -4.57 -8.91
CA GLY A 316 28.16 -4.24 -8.02
C GLY A 316 27.78 -3.26 -6.91
N LEU A 317 28.60 -3.18 -5.86
CA LEU A 317 28.59 -2.11 -4.85
C LEU A 317 28.53 -0.71 -5.49
N GLY A 318 29.12 -0.54 -6.68
CA GLY A 318 29.04 0.67 -7.48
C GLY A 318 27.61 1.07 -7.86
N SER A 319 26.72 0.14 -8.20
CA SER A 319 25.33 0.42 -8.61
C SER A 319 24.43 0.95 -7.47
N ILE A 320 24.83 0.67 -6.23
CA ILE A 320 24.20 1.18 -4.99
C ILE A 320 24.67 2.62 -4.72
N VAL A 321 25.87 2.99 -5.20
CA VAL A 321 26.53 4.29 -4.94
C VAL A 321 26.44 5.27 -6.14
N SER A 322 26.35 4.79 -7.39
CA SER A 322 26.47 5.60 -8.62
C SER A 322 25.14 6.09 -9.23
N GLY A 323 24.01 5.87 -8.54
CA GLY A 323 22.65 6.06 -9.07
C GLY A 323 22.14 7.50 -9.22
N VAL A 324 22.90 8.37 -9.91
CA VAL A 324 22.49 9.74 -10.32
C VAL A 324 21.98 9.78 -11.77
N SER A 325 21.85 8.63 -12.46
CA SER A 325 21.40 8.60 -13.86
C SER A 325 19.90 8.28 -14.01
N PRO A 326 19.18 8.95 -14.94
CA PRO A 326 17.74 8.83 -15.14
C PRO A 326 17.41 7.61 -15.99
N ALA A 327 17.17 6.47 -15.35
CA ALA A 327 16.50 5.33 -15.98
C ALA A 327 15.16 5.07 -15.27
N ALA A 328 14.19 4.57 -16.03
CA ALA A 328 12.72 4.60 -15.88
C ALA A 328 12.06 4.07 -14.58
N GLY A 329 12.81 3.89 -13.49
CA GLY A 329 12.29 3.62 -12.14
C GLY A 329 13.09 4.28 -11.01
N GLY A 330 14.02 5.18 -11.35
CA GLY A 330 14.91 5.88 -10.42
C GLY A 330 14.38 7.23 -9.90
N LEU A 331 15.27 8.02 -9.27
CA LEU A 331 14.98 9.37 -8.76
C LEU A 331 14.35 10.30 -9.82
N GLY A 332 14.66 10.10 -11.11
CA GLY A 332 14.05 10.86 -12.21
C GLY A 332 12.53 10.66 -12.31
N ALA A 333 12.05 9.41 -12.29
CA ALA A 333 10.61 9.13 -12.32
C ALA A 333 9.88 9.68 -11.06
N ARG A 334 10.57 9.74 -9.93
CA ARG A 334 10.03 10.36 -8.70
C ARG A 334 10.02 11.88 -8.76
N ALA A 335 10.96 12.50 -9.48
CA ALA A 335 11.01 13.94 -9.65
C ALA A 335 9.74 14.45 -10.37
N ASP A 336 9.30 13.75 -11.43
CA ASP A 336 8.05 14.09 -12.14
C ASP A 336 6.81 13.93 -11.25
N ILE A 337 6.77 12.88 -10.42
CA ILE A 337 5.71 12.69 -9.42
C ILE A 337 5.70 13.84 -8.41
N TRP A 338 6.87 14.23 -7.90
CA TRP A 338 6.97 15.31 -6.93
C TRP A 338 6.66 16.66 -7.53
N GLU A 339 7.06 16.94 -8.77
CA GLU A 339 6.73 18.18 -9.45
C GLU A 339 5.21 18.35 -9.60
N GLY A 340 4.52 17.33 -10.14
CA GLY A 340 3.06 17.33 -10.20
C GLY A 340 2.40 17.40 -8.82
N SER A 341 2.98 16.71 -7.83
CA SER A 341 2.54 16.81 -6.43
C SER A 341 2.64 18.26 -5.91
N PHE A 342 3.75 18.96 -6.12
CA PHE A 342 3.89 20.34 -5.65
C PHE A 342 2.86 21.27 -6.30
N ARG A 343 2.52 21.09 -7.58
CA ARG A 343 1.41 21.81 -8.21
C ARG A 343 0.06 21.49 -7.56
N LEU A 344 -0.17 20.24 -7.16
CA LEU A 344 -1.39 19.83 -6.47
C LEU A 344 -1.56 20.52 -5.10
N LEU A 345 -0.46 20.86 -4.41
CA LEU A 345 -0.53 21.61 -3.14
C LEU A 345 -1.03 23.04 -3.30
N ASP A 346 -0.90 23.61 -4.50
CA ASP A 346 -1.39 24.95 -4.81
C ASP A 346 -2.86 24.89 -5.27
N SER A 347 -3.24 23.88 -6.07
CA SER A 347 -4.56 23.81 -6.69
C SER A 347 -5.61 23.02 -5.90
N TRP A 348 -5.21 21.96 -5.19
CA TRP A 348 -6.11 21.00 -4.53
C TRP A 348 -7.22 20.45 -5.46
N GLU A 349 -6.89 20.26 -6.73
CA GLU A 349 -7.85 19.82 -7.75
C GLU A 349 -8.45 18.45 -7.46
N THR A 350 -9.74 18.32 -7.77
CA THR A 350 -10.55 17.11 -7.59
C THR A 350 -11.33 16.83 -8.87
N GLN A 351 -11.66 15.56 -9.10
CA GLN A 351 -12.43 15.13 -10.27
C GLN A 351 -13.85 15.70 -10.32
N GLN A 352 -14.41 16.02 -9.15
CA GLN A 352 -15.70 16.67 -9.02
C GLN A 352 -15.54 18.16 -8.69
N SER A 353 -16.47 18.99 -9.16
CA SER A 353 -16.59 20.37 -8.72
C SER A 353 -17.05 20.42 -7.27
N GLU A 354 -16.35 21.19 -6.43
CA GLU A 354 -16.66 21.32 -5.01
C GLU A 354 -17.16 22.72 -4.67
N SER A 355 -17.94 22.83 -3.59
CA SER A 355 -18.28 24.13 -3.03
C SER A 355 -17.06 24.81 -2.43
N ALA A 356 -17.06 26.15 -2.38
CA ALA A 356 -15.96 26.92 -1.78
C ALA A 356 -15.65 26.49 -0.33
N PHE A 357 -16.66 26.05 0.43
CA PHE A 357 -16.46 25.52 1.77
C PHE A 357 -15.67 24.21 1.76
N GLN A 358 -16.05 23.23 0.94
CA GLN A 358 -15.34 21.94 0.82
C GLN A 358 -13.89 22.15 0.37
N SER A 359 -13.68 22.96 -0.67
CA SER A 359 -12.32 23.27 -1.17
C SER A 359 -11.46 23.94 -0.09
N SER A 360 -12.05 24.79 0.76
CA SER A 360 -11.31 25.44 1.87
C SER A 360 -10.83 24.47 2.96
N LEU A 361 -11.44 23.27 3.06
CA LEU A 361 -11.04 22.24 4.02
C LEU A 361 -9.86 21.40 3.52
N ARG A 362 -9.57 21.39 2.22
CA ARG A 362 -8.53 20.53 1.60
C ARG A 362 -7.13 20.76 2.18
N PRO A 363 -6.66 21.99 2.42
CA PRO A 363 -5.38 22.17 3.11
C PRO A 363 -5.35 21.60 4.53
N LEU A 364 -6.47 21.67 5.27
CA LEU A 364 -6.52 21.25 6.67
C LEU A 364 -6.62 19.74 6.82
N PHE A 365 -7.51 19.11 6.05
CA PHE A 365 -7.87 17.69 6.19
C PHE A 365 -7.55 16.84 4.96
N GLY A 366 -6.97 17.41 3.92
CA GLY A 366 -6.56 16.69 2.72
C GLY A 366 -7.71 16.47 1.74
N LEU A 367 -7.38 15.80 0.65
CA LEU A 367 -8.32 15.31 -0.36
C LEU A 367 -9.15 14.15 0.18
N GLY A 368 -8.59 13.35 1.08
CA GLY A 368 -9.16 12.10 1.57
C GLY A 368 -8.21 10.92 1.33
N PRO A 369 -8.26 9.86 2.15
CA PRO A 369 -7.57 8.62 1.83
C PRO A 369 -7.87 8.12 0.41
N GLU A 370 -6.88 7.54 -0.27
CA GLU A 370 -6.93 7.10 -1.69
C GLU A 370 -7.14 8.19 -2.75
N MET A 371 -7.47 9.43 -2.39
CA MET A 371 -7.86 10.46 -3.36
C MET A 371 -6.72 11.00 -4.22
N PHE A 372 -5.46 10.80 -3.80
CA PHE A 372 -4.29 11.19 -4.59
C PHE A 372 -4.30 10.57 -5.98
N PHE A 373 -4.75 9.32 -6.10
CA PHE A 373 -4.85 8.60 -7.38
C PHE A 373 -5.73 9.32 -8.39
N TYR A 374 -6.84 9.92 -7.95
CA TYR A 374 -7.78 10.63 -8.81
C TYR A 374 -7.35 12.06 -9.08
N SER A 375 -6.75 12.75 -8.10
CA SER A 375 -6.37 14.16 -8.23
C SER A 375 -5.06 14.39 -8.97
N TYR A 376 -4.07 13.50 -8.80
CA TYR A 376 -2.73 13.67 -9.40
C TYR A 376 -2.75 13.84 -10.94
N PRO A 377 -3.53 13.04 -11.71
CA PRO A 377 -3.63 13.21 -13.16
C PRO A 377 -4.04 14.60 -13.66
N LEU A 378 -4.75 15.39 -12.85
CA LEU A 378 -5.23 16.71 -13.26
C LEU A 378 -4.09 17.73 -13.37
N VAL A 379 -3.01 17.51 -12.60
CA VAL A 379 -1.86 18.43 -12.51
C VAL A 379 -0.54 17.81 -12.99
N ALA A 380 -0.57 16.55 -13.41
CA ALA A 380 0.59 15.80 -13.85
C ALA A 380 1.16 16.38 -15.15
N ASN A 381 2.47 16.17 -15.35
CA ASN A 381 3.10 16.42 -16.65
C ASN A 381 2.54 15.45 -17.70
N PRO A 382 2.62 15.78 -19.01
CA PRO A 382 2.28 14.85 -20.08
C PRO A 382 2.94 13.48 -19.88
N GLN A 383 2.15 12.40 -19.85
CA GLN A 383 2.61 11.05 -19.60
C GLN A 383 2.68 10.22 -20.88
N SER A 384 3.73 9.41 -21.03
CA SER A 384 3.88 8.57 -22.23
C SER A 384 3.08 7.25 -22.20
N GLY A 385 2.47 6.92 -21.06
CA GLY A 385 1.67 5.70 -20.88
C GLY A 385 0.56 5.91 -19.86
N VAL A 386 -0.36 4.95 -19.76
CA VAL A 386 -1.53 5.02 -18.88
C VAL A 386 -1.23 4.36 -17.53
N ILE A 387 -0.20 4.85 -16.85
CA ILE A 387 0.14 4.42 -15.49
C ILE A 387 -0.07 5.61 -14.56
N VAL A 388 -1.11 5.54 -13.74
CA VAL A 388 -1.42 6.58 -12.76
C VAL A 388 -0.77 6.24 -11.42
N PRO A 389 0.11 7.11 -10.88
CA PRO A 389 0.68 6.91 -9.55
C PRO A 389 -0.41 6.90 -8.48
N SER A 390 -0.46 5.83 -7.68
CA SER A 390 -1.37 5.70 -6.54
C SER A 390 -0.84 6.32 -5.24
N HIS A 391 0.41 6.81 -5.24
CA HIS A 391 1.06 7.35 -4.06
C HIS A 391 2.09 8.42 -4.45
N ALA A 392 2.26 9.43 -3.60
CA ALA A 392 3.20 10.54 -3.82
C ALA A 392 4.71 10.15 -3.69
N HIS A 393 5.00 8.87 -3.49
CA HIS A 393 6.35 8.33 -3.20
C HIS A 393 7.14 9.13 -2.13
N SER A 394 6.44 9.67 -1.14
CA SER A 394 6.97 10.44 -0.04
C SER A 394 5.92 10.44 1.07
N LEU A 395 6.27 9.89 2.25
CA LEU A 395 5.32 9.82 3.36
C LEU A 395 4.78 11.21 3.75
N PRO A 396 5.59 12.28 3.92
CA PRO A 396 5.05 13.60 4.25
C PRO A 396 4.02 14.11 3.23
N LEU A 397 4.31 14.01 1.93
CA LEU A 397 3.39 14.42 0.88
C LEU A 397 2.12 13.57 0.90
N GLN A 398 2.26 12.24 1.05
CA GLN A 398 1.12 11.35 1.16
C GLN A 398 0.21 11.71 2.33
N LEU A 399 0.77 12.03 3.50
CA LEU A 399 0.00 12.44 4.68
C LEU A 399 -0.72 13.77 4.45
N ILE A 400 -0.11 14.72 3.73
CA ILE A 400 -0.76 15.99 3.38
C ILE A 400 -1.95 15.76 2.44
N TYR A 401 -1.78 14.98 1.37
CA TYR A 401 -2.89 14.71 0.45
C TYR A 401 -3.99 13.87 1.11
N SER A 402 -3.60 12.86 1.89
CA SER A 402 -4.57 11.94 2.48
C SER A 402 -5.30 12.55 3.66
N TYR A 403 -4.63 13.36 4.50
CA TYR A 403 -5.15 13.81 5.81
C TYR A 403 -4.91 15.29 6.14
N GLY A 404 -4.34 16.05 5.21
CA GLY A 404 -4.06 17.49 5.33
C GLY A 404 -2.93 17.84 6.29
N PHE A 405 -2.70 19.14 6.46
CA PHE A 405 -1.68 19.65 7.38
C PHE A 405 -1.98 19.28 8.84
N VAL A 406 -3.24 19.08 9.22
CA VAL A 406 -3.61 18.60 10.57
C VAL A 406 -3.16 17.16 10.79
N GLY A 407 -3.41 16.29 9.81
CA GLY A 407 -2.92 14.90 9.84
C GLY A 407 -1.40 14.83 9.90
N LEU A 408 -0.70 15.60 9.07
CA LEU A 408 0.77 15.69 9.15
C LEU A 408 1.25 16.19 10.52
N ALA A 409 0.68 17.28 11.03
CA ALA A 409 1.11 17.86 12.30
C ALA A 409 0.95 16.89 13.48
N THR A 410 -0.19 16.19 13.55
CA THR A 410 -0.46 15.19 14.60
C THR A 410 0.46 13.97 14.49
N PHE A 411 0.77 13.53 13.26
CA PHE A 411 1.77 12.48 13.01
C PHE A 411 3.19 12.92 13.42
N VAL A 412 3.57 14.17 13.16
CA VAL A 412 4.84 14.76 13.62
C VAL A 412 4.91 14.79 15.15
N VAL A 413 3.82 15.17 15.83
CA VAL A 413 3.75 15.12 17.30
C VAL A 413 3.97 13.70 17.82
N LEU A 414 3.33 12.70 17.22
CA LEU A 414 3.52 11.28 17.57
C LEU A 414 4.99 10.85 17.41
N THR A 415 5.58 11.09 16.25
CA THR A 415 6.93 10.60 15.92
C THR A 415 8.03 11.33 16.69
N VAL A 416 7.96 12.66 16.80
CA VAL A 416 8.91 13.47 17.57
C VAL A 416 8.83 13.14 19.06
N SER A 417 7.62 12.98 19.60
CA SER A 417 7.45 12.59 21.01
C SER A 417 8.01 11.19 21.28
N THR A 418 7.85 10.26 20.34
CA THR A 418 8.45 8.92 20.43
C THR A 418 9.97 8.97 20.38
N LEU A 419 10.56 9.83 19.55
CA LEU A 419 12.01 10.08 19.54
C LEU A 419 12.51 10.65 20.87
N ILE A 420 11.79 11.62 21.44
CA ILE A 420 12.11 12.20 22.76
C ILE A 420 12.00 11.14 23.85
N VAL A 421 10.99 10.27 23.80
CA VAL A 421 10.84 9.11 24.67
C VAL A 421 12.09 8.23 24.62
N GLY A 422 12.55 7.84 23.43
CA GLY A 422 13.72 6.98 23.27
C GLY A 422 15.02 7.61 23.78
N ILE A 423 15.26 8.88 23.43
CA ILE A 423 16.42 9.65 23.94
C ILE A 423 16.38 9.76 25.46
N SER A 424 15.18 9.92 26.05
CA SER A 424 15.01 10.03 27.50
C SER A 424 15.40 8.74 28.23
N VAL A 425 15.00 7.56 27.73
CA VAL A 425 15.42 6.27 28.33
C VAL A 425 16.94 6.11 28.25
N ILE A 426 17.54 6.45 27.10
CA ILE A 426 18.99 6.37 26.91
C ILE A 426 19.74 7.29 27.89
N ARG A 427 19.25 8.52 28.08
CA ARG A 427 19.82 9.47 29.06
C ARG A 427 19.66 9.01 30.51
N GLN A 428 18.50 8.45 30.86
CA GLN A 428 18.26 7.91 32.21
C GLN A 428 19.23 6.77 32.54
N ARG A 429 19.51 5.89 31.56
CA ARG A 429 20.48 4.80 31.74
C ARG A 429 21.87 5.34 32.04
N ARG A 430 22.35 6.33 31.26
CA ARG A 430 23.64 6.99 31.48
C ARG A 430 23.78 7.59 32.87
N ALA A 431 22.70 8.15 33.40
CA ALA A 431 22.67 8.75 34.72
C ALA A 431 22.58 7.71 35.86
N GLY A 432 22.49 6.41 35.55
CA GLY A 432 22.29 5.35 36.54
C GLY A 432 20.89 5.38 37.18
N LEU A 433 19.92 6.05 36.56
CA LEU A 433 18.59 6.32 37.13
C LEU A 433 17.51 5.31 36.69
N THR A 434 17.85 4.31 35.89
CA THR A 434 16.88 3.32 35.40
C THR A 434 16.60 2.27 36.47
N GLY A 435 15.42 2.36 37.10
CA GLY A 435 14.92 1.38 38.08
C GLY A 435 14.50 0.01 37.48
N GLY A 436 14.70 -0.21 36.18
CA GLY A 436 14.27 -1.42 35.48
C GLY A 436 15.28 -1.85 34.41
N GLY A 437 16.41 -2.40 34.83
CA GLY A 437 17.31 -3.27 34.06
C GLY A 437 17.90 -2.73 32.75
N ASP A 438 19.21 -2.90 32.56
CA ASP A 438 19.96 -2.60 31.32
C ASP A 438 19.31 -3.08 30.00
N TRP A 439 18.33 -3.98 30.07
CA TRP A 439 17.66 -4.58 28.92
C TRP A 439 16.71 -3.62 28.23
N LEU A 440 15.90 -2.88 29.00
CA LEU A 440 14.91 -1.98 28.44
C LEU A 440 15.57 -0.87 27.61
N ALA A 441 16.76 -0.42 28.01
CA ALA A 441 17.52 0.56 27.25
C ALA A 441 18.13 -0.02 25.96
N ILE A 442 18.53 -1.29 25.94
CA ILE A 442 18.99 -1.99 24.72
C ILE A 442 17.83 -2.16 23.74
N VAL A 443 16.66 -2.57 24.23
CA VAL A 443 15.45 -2.65 23.42
C VAL A 443 15.14 -1.27 22.83
N MET A 444 15.11 -0.24 23.68
CA MET A 444 14.82 1.11 23.21
C MET A 444 15.79 1.54 22.11
N LEU A 445 17.08 1.27 22.26
CA LEU A 445 18.08 1.55 21.23
C LEU A 445 17.74 0.84 19.91
N ALA A 446 17.46 -0.47 19.94
CA ALA A 446 17.18 -1.25 18.75
C ALA A 446 15.90 -0.77 18.05
N VAL A 447 14.84 -0.49 18.84
CA VAL A 447 13.57 0.06 18.35
C VAL A 447 13.79 1.44 17.72
N MET A 448 14.53 2.34 18.38
CA MET A 448 14.79 3.68 17.84
C MET A 448 15.64 3.63 16.57
N ALA A 449 16.67 2.80 16.52
CA ALA A 449 17.49 2.61 15.34
C ALA A 449 16.68 2.05 14.16
N SER A 450 15.80 1.10 14.43
CA SER A 450 14.87 0.51 13.46
C SER A 450 13.89 1.56 12.92
N LEU A 451 13.27 2.35 13.80
CA LEU A 451 12.35 3.43 13.42
C LEU A 451 13.03 4.55 12.62
N ILE A 452 14.29 4.91 12.96
CA ILE A 452 15.07 5.89 12.19
C ILE A 452 15.35 5.36 10.79
N GLY A 453 15.85 4.12 10.68
CA GLY A 453 16.09 3.49 9.38
C GLY A 453 14.84 3.42 8.51
N ARG A 454 13.71 3.02 9.10
CA ARG A 454 12.41 2.99 8.41
C ARG A 454 11.94 4.40 8.00
N SER A 455 12.12 5.41 8.84
CA SER A 455 11.72 6.78 8.52
C SER A 455 12.50 7.35 7.34
N VAL A 456 13.80 7.04 7.23
CA VAL A 456 14.63 7.45 6.09
C VAL A 456 14.17 6.79 4.80
N GLU A 457 13.82 5.50 4.85
CA GLU A 457 13.27 4.80 3.69
C GLU A 457 11.93 5.40 3.25
N GLN A 458 11.00 5.62 4.19
CA GLN A 458 9.65 6.13 3.90
C GLN A 458 9.63 7.60 3.43
N ALA A 459 10.71 8.36 3.66
CA ALA A 459 10.83 9.72 3.16
C ALA A 459 10.74 9.79 1.62
N VAL A 460 11.14 8.71 0.93
CA VAL A 460 11.10 8.57 -0.53
C VAL A 460 10.44 7.25 -0.96
N GLY A 461 9.79 6.56 -0.03
CA GLY A 461 9.26 5.20 -0.20
C GLY A 461 7.74 5.17 -0.26
N VAL A 462 7.21 3.95 -0.30
CA VAL A 462 5.79 3.64 -0.23
C VAL A 462 5.62 2.58 0.85
N ALA A 463 4.60 2.70 1.68
CA ALA A 463 4.30 1.74 2.75
C ALA A 463 3.00 0.97 2.46
N ARG A 464 2.90 -0.26 2.97
CA ARG A 464 1.71 -1.11 2.84
C ARG A 464 1.48 -1.87 4.15
N VAL A 465 0.34 -2.53 4.29
CA VAL A 465 -0.02 -3.24 5.54
C VAL A 465 1.12 -4.15 6.06
N GLY A 466 1.82 -4.86 5.18
CA GLY A 466 2.92 -5.76 5.57
C GLY A 466 4.07 -5.11 6.33
N ASP A 467 4.45 -3.89 5.96
CA ASP A 467 5.52 -3.15 6.64
C ASP A 467 4.99 -2.07 7.62
N LEU A 468 3.73 -1.67 7.51
CA LEU A 468 3.08 -0.76 8.46
C LEU A 468 2.80 -1.41 9.81
N VAL A 469 2.39 -2.68 9.86
CA VAL A 469 2.11 -3.39 11.12
C VAL A 469 3.30 -3.39 12.10
N PRO A 470 4.51 -3.82 11.71
CA PRO A 470 5.67 -3.73 12.61
C PRO A 470 6.06 -2.28 12.92
N PHE A 471 5.91 -1.33 11.99
CA PHE A 471 6.20 0.08 12.26
C PHE A 471 5.33 0.63 13.40
N TRP A 472 4.00 0.47 13.31
CA TRP A 472 3.07 0.91 14.36
C TRP A 472 3.26 0.13 15.66
N ALA A 473 3.54 -1.16 15.58
CA ALA A 473 3.86 -1.96 16.77
C ALA A 473 5.13 -1.46 17.48
N LEU A 474 6.20 -1.14 16.74
CA LEU A 474 7.46 -0.66 17.30
C LEU A 474 7.33 0.74 17.92
N LEU A 475 6.50 1.63 17.35
CA LEU A 475 6.10 2.87 18.02
C LEU A 475 5.43 2.57 19.38
N GLY A 476 4.54 1.57 19.42
CA GLY A 476 3.89 1.11 20.64
C GLY A 476 4.87 0.56 21.68
N VAL A 477 5.85 -0.25 21.24
CA VAL A 477 6.92 -0.80 22.09
C VAL A 477 7.74 0.33 22.72
N ALA A 478 8.13 1.35 21.96
CA ALA A 478 8.87 2.49 22.50
C ALA A 478 8.11 3.15 23.67
N LEU A 479 6.82 3.41 23.52
CA LEU A 479 6.02 4.01 24.59
C LEU A 479 5.85 3.09 25.80
N ALA A 480 5.68 1.79 25.59
CA ALA A 480 5.60 0.80 26.66
C ALA A 480 6.90 0.70 27.46
N VAL A 481 8.04 0.61 26.78
CA VAL A 481 9.37 0.52 27.38
C VAL A 481 9.66 1.73 28.26
N TYR A 482 9.28 2.93 27.81
CA TYR A 482 9.43 4.15 28.60
C TYR A 482 8.54 4.20 29.83
N GLY A 483 7.30 3.71 29.73
CA GLY A 483 6.43 3.56 30.89
C GLY A 483 7.07 2.68 31.96
N MET A 484 7.58 1.51 31.55
CA MET A 484 8.27 0.58 32.45
C MET A 484 9.58 1.14 33.03
N SER A 485 10.30 2.00 32.31
CA SER A 485 11.57 2.55 32.79
C SER A 485 11.42 3.64 33.85
N ARG A 486 10.27 4.33 33.89
CA ARG A 486 9.99 5.41 34.86
C ARG A 486 9.29 4.93 36.13
N ASP A 487 8.44 3.92 36.03
CA ASP A 487 7.58 3.53 37.14
C ASP A 487 8.18 2.33 37.92
N THR A 488 8.75 2.60 39.09
CA THR A 488 9.04 1.56 40.10
C THR A 488 7.79 1.16 40.92
N ASN A 489 6.62 1.77 40.66
CA ASN A 489 5.46 1.59 41.54
C ASN A 489 4.05 1.72 40.89
N THR A 490 3.92 1.70 39.58
CA THR A 490 2.59 1.59 38.92
C THR A 490 2.43 0.20 38.32
N ALA A 491 2.34 -0.80 39.20
CA ALA A 491 1.60 -2.00 38.83
C ALA A 491 0.24 -1.53 38.31
N VAL A 492 -0.07 -1.85 37.06
CA VAL A 492 -1.43 -1.73 36.50
C VAL A 492 -2.33 -2.49 37.47
N ARG A 493 -3.04 -1.75 38.33
CA ARG A 493 -3.94 -2.36 39.31
C ARG A 493 -5.06 -3.02 38.51
N PRO A 494 -5.33 -4.31 38.71
CA PRO A 494 -6.48 -4.94 38.08
C PRO A 494 -7.76 -4.19 38.49
N LEU A 495 -8.63 -3.95 37.52
CA LEU A 495 -9.97 -3.43 37.73
C LEU A 495 -10.66 -4.29 38.81
N ARG A 496 -10.89 -3.73 40.00
CA ARG A 496 -11.71 -4.36 41.03
C ARG A 496 -13.16 -4.33 40.56
N SER A 497 -13.82 -5.49 40.59
CA SER A 497 -15.22 -5.68 40.23
C SER A 497 -16.14 -4.74 41.01
N GLY A 498 -16.73 -3.78 40.30
CA GLY A 498 -17.89 -3.01 40.75
C GLY A 498 -19.14 -3.50 40.02
N ALA A 499 -20.32 -3.27 40.61
CA ALA A 499 -21.61 -3.72 40.08
C ALA A 499 -21.80 -3.35 38.60
N LEU A 500 -22.35 -4.30 37.83
CA LEU A 500 -22.70 -4.10 36.42
C LEU A 500 -23.66 -2.91 36.28
N HIS A 501 -23.23 -1.85 35.62
CA HIS A 501 -24.15 -0.85 35.08
C HIS A 501 -24.70 -1.40 33.75
N PHE A 502 -26.02 -1.51 33.62
CA PHE A 502 -26.70 -2.14 32.47
C PHE A 502 -26.53 -1.34 31.16
N PHE A 503 -26.35 -0.01 31.26
CA PHE A 503 -26.22 0.90 30.10
C PHE A 503 -24.89 0.80 29.32
N PRO A 504 -23.69 0.69 29.92
CA PRO A 504 -22.45 0.51 29.16
C PRO A 504 -22.39 -0.84 28.42
N VAL A 505 -22.99 -1.91 28.97
CA VAL A 505 -22.94 -3.24 28.35
C VAL A 505 -23.70 -3.28 27.01
N ALA A 506 -24.90 -2.70 26.94
CA ALA A 506 -25.70 -2.69 25.72
C ALA A 506 -25.02 -1.92 24.57
N GLY A 507 -24.45 -0.74 24.85
CA GLY A 507 -23.73 0.05 23.85
C GLY A 507 -22.49 -0.67 23.32
N VAL A 508 -21.74 -1.33 24.21
CA VAL A 508 -20.59 -2.16 23.84
C VAL A 508 -20.98 -3.35 22.98
N SER A 509 -22.05 -4.05 23.33
CA SER A 509 -22.55 -5.18 22.56
C SER A 509 -22.99 -4.74 21.15
N ILE A 510 -23.67 -3.60 21.02
CA ILE A 510 -24.04 -3.05 19.71
C ILE A 510 -22.79 -2.74 18.89
N LEU A 511 -21.81 -2.05 19.46
CA LEU A 511 -20.55 -1.74 18.75
C LEU A 511 -19.81 -3.01 18.32
N ALA A 512 -19.76 -4.04 19.17
CA ALA A 512 -19.14 -5.32 18.84
C ALA A 512 -19.89 -6.06 17.72
N ILE A 513 -21.23 -6.05 17.74
CA ILE A 513 -22.06 -6.64 16.67
C ILE A 513 -21.84 -5.89 15.35
N VAL A 514 -21.80 -4.56 15.37
CA VAL A 514 -21.52 -3.74 14.19
C VAL A 514 -20.12 -4.05 13.66
N ALA A 515 -19.10 -4.09 14.52
CA ALA A 515 -17.73 -4.39 14.12
C ALA A 515 -17.59 -5.81 13.53
N LEU A 516 -18.29 -6.80 14.09
CA LEU A 516 -18.34 -8.16 13.56
C LEU A 516 -19.06 -8.22 12.21
N GLY A 517 -20.17 -7.47 12.06
CA GLY A 517 -20.89 -7.35 10.79
C GLY A 517 -20.04 -6.68 9.71
N VAL A 518 -19.32 -5.62 10.05
CA VAL A 518 -18.35 -4.96 9.16
C VAL A 518 -17.29 -5.95 8.72
N PHE A 519 -16.64 -6.66 9.65
CA PHE A 519 -15.61 -7.65 9.31
C PHE A 519 -16.16 -8.79 8.45
N PHE A 520 -17.40 -9.24 8.70
CA PHE A 520 -18.03 -10.24 7.84
C PHE A 520 -18.21 -9.73 6.41
N VAL A 521 -18.73 -8.52 6.23
CA VAL A 521 -19.00 -7.94 4.91
C VAL A 521 -17.72 -7.49 4.20
N ARG A 522 -16.71 -7.01 4.94
CA ARG A 522 -15.52 -6.33 4.37
C ARG A 522 -14.28 -7.19 4.30
N ASP A 523 -14.24 -8.31 5.04
CA ASP A 523 -13.08 -9.20 5.05
C ASP A 523 -13.47 -10.62 4.66
N ILE A 524 -14.50 -11.20 5.31
CA ILE A 524 -14.90 -12.58 5.04
C ILE A 524 -15.50 -12.72 3.63
N GLN A 525 -16.42 -11.84 3.24
CA GLN A 525 -17.08 -11.95 1.93
C GLN A 525 -16.12 -11.69 0.76
N PRO A 526 -15.25 -10.65 0.78
CA PRO A 526 -14.23 -10.48 -0.25
C PRO A 526 -13.22 -11.63 -0.32
N LEU A 527 -12.82 -12.22 0.82
CA LEU A 527 -11.94 -13.39 0.80
C LEU A 527 -12.64 -14.60 0.14
N ARG A 528 -13.94 -14.80 0.40
CA ARG A 528 -14.74 -15.84 -0.28
C ARG A 528 -14.92 -15.55 -1.76
N ALA A 529 -15.08 -14.30 -2.15
CA ALA A 529 -15.11 -13.87 -3.54
C ALA A 529 -13.77 -14.16 -4.23
N GLY A 530 -12.64 -13.89 -3.56
CA GLY A 530 -11.30 -14.22 -4.03
C GLY A 530 -11.11 -15.71 -4.34
N LEU A 531 -11.57 -16.59 -3.44
CA LEU A 531 -11.58 -18.04 -3.68
C LEU A 531 -12.44 -18.41 -4.90
N LYS A 532 -13.63 -17.81 -5.03
CA LYS A 532 -14.52 -18.06 -6.17
C LYS A 532 -13.95 -17.56 -7.49
N SER A 533 -13.23 -16.43 -7.48
CA SER A 533 -12.54 -15.92 -8.67
C SER A 533 -11.38 -16.82 -9.09
N ALA A 534 -10.66 -17.44 -8.14
CA ALA A 534 -9.62 -18.41 -8.46
C ALA A 534 -10.21 -19.65 -9.15
N ASP A 535 -11.28 -20.23 -8.58
CA ASP A 535 -12.03 -21.33 -9.20
C ASP A 535 -12.51 -20.94 -10.62
N ALA A 536 -12.92 -19.68 -10.82
CA ALA A 536 -13.38 -19.17 -12.11
C ALA A 536 -12.26 -19.11 -13.16
N PHE A 537 -11.08 -18.63 -12.79
CA PHE A 537 -9.92 -18.60 -13.69
C PHE A 537 -9.43 -20.00 -14.03
N GLU A 538 -9.45 -20.94 -13.08
CA GLU A 538 -9.13 -22.34 -13.35
C GLU A 538 -10.13 -22.95 -14.35
N ALA A 539 -11.42 -22.69 -14.16
CA ALA A 539 -12.46 -23.14 -15.10
C ALA A 539 -12.28 -22.53 -16.50
N ALA A 540 -11.92 -21.25 -16.59
CA ALA A 540 -11.65 -20.57 -17.86
C ALA A 540 -10.43 -21.19 -18.57
N ALA A 541 -9.33 -21.42 -17.83
CA ALA A 541 -8.12 -22.07 -18.34
C ALA A 541 -8.38 -23.52 -18.82
N ALA A 542 -9.33 -24.22 -18.19
CA ALA A 542 -9.80 -25.54 -18.61
C ALA A 542 -10.76 -25.51 -19.82
N GLY A 543 -11.07 -24.33 -20.36
CA GLY A 543 -12.01 -24.14 -21.47
C GLY A 543 -13.48 -24.26 -21.08
N ASN A 544 -13.81 -24.21 -19.80
CA ASN A 544 -15.19 -24.28 -19.30
C ASN A 544 -15.75 -22.87 -19.03
N SER A 545 -16.01 -22.12 -20.10
CA SER A 545 -16.44 -20.72 -20.04
C SER A 545 -17.73 -20.51 -19.22
N SER A 546 -18.71 -21.43 -19.34
CA SER A 546 -19.98 -21.32 -18.61
C SER A 546 -19.81 -21.39 -17.09
N GLU A 547 -18.91 -22.25 -16.61
CA GLU A 547 -18.61 -22.38 -15.19
C GLU A 547 -17.80 -21.19 -14.70
N ALA A 548 -16.83 -20.73 -15.49
CA ALA A 548 -16.02 -19.55 -15.19
C ALA A 548 -16.89 -18.31 -14.97
N GLN A 549 -17.84 -18.05 -15.88
CA GLN A 549 -18.78 -16.93 -15.77
C GLN A 549 -19.64 -17.03 -14.51
N ARG A 550 -20.24 -18.20 -14.25
CA ARG A 550 -21.08 -18.43 -13.07
C ARG A 550 -20.31 -18.18 -11.77
N LEU A 551 -19.07 -18.67 -11.69
CA LEU A 551 -18.22 -18.49 -10.52
C LEU A 551 -17.77 -17.03 -10.35
N MET A 552 -17.44 -16.34 -11.44
CA MET A 552 -17.03 -14.93 -11.41
C MET A 552 -18.21 -14.01 -11.06
N GLN A 553 -19.40 -14.26 -11.60
CA GLN A 553 -20.63 -13.57 -11.19
C GLN A 553 -20.91 -13.79 -9.70
N ARG A 554 -20.72 -15.01 -9.20
CA ARG A 554 -20.87 -15.27 -7.76
C ARG A 554 -19.84 -14.52 -6.92
N ALA A 555 -18.60 -14.35 -7.42
CA ALA A 555 -17.59 -13.55 -6.74
C ALA A 555 -18.01 -12.07 -6.66
N SER A 556 -18.53 -11.49 -7.75
CA SER A 556 -19.00 -10.10 -7.77
C SER A 556 -20.25 -9.88 -6.89
N GLU A 557 -21.14 -10.86 -6.76
CA GLU A 557 -22.26 -10.81 -5.81
C GLU A 557 -21.81 -10.86 -4.33
N LEU A 558 -20.77 -11.64 -4.02
CA LEU A 558 -20.25 -11.75 -2.66
C LEU A 558 -19.54 -10.46 -2.24
N ALA A 559 -18.84 -9.82 -3.15
CA ALA A 559 -18.05 -8.62 -2.90
C ALA A 559 -18.35 -7.53 -3.95
N PRO A 560 -19.56 -6.95 -3.91
CA PRO A 560 -20.02 -5.98 -4.91
C PRO A 560 -19.22 -4.68 -4.93
N ASP A 561 -18.49 -4.40 -3.85
CA ASP A 561 -17.66 -3.20 -3.71
C ASP A 561 -16.21 -3.42 -4.17
N VAL A 562 -15.89 -4.56 -4.78
CA VAL A 562 -14.54 -4.85 -5.28
C VAL A 562 -14.58 -4.77 -6.79
N GLU A 563 -13.92 -3.76 -7.35
CA GLU A 563 -13.93 -3.47 -8.78
C GLU A 563 -13.58 -4.68 -9.64
N GLN A 564 -12.51 -5.38 -9.25
CA GLN A 564 -11.90 -6.41 -10.08
C GLN A 564 -12.87 -7.54 -10.42
N TYR A 565 -13.71 -7.98 -9.47
CA TYR A 565 -14.64 -9.08 -9.73
C TYR A 565 -15.74 -8.69 -10.74
N ARG A 566 -16.17 -7.43 -10.74
CA ARG A 566 -17.15 -6.93 -11.73
C ARG A 566 -16.52 -6.77 -13.10
N VAL A 567 -15.33 -6.18 -13.14
CA VAL A 567 -14.54 -6.05 -14.37
C VAL A 567 -14.28 -7.41 -15.00
N TRP A 568 -13.80 -8.41 -14.24
CA TRP A 568 -13.57 -9.74 -14.78
C TRP A 568 -14.86 -10.47 -15.19
N THR A 569 -15.98 -10.22 -14.49
CA THR A 569 -17.29 -10.75 -14.93
C THR A 569 -17.64 -10.22 -16.31
N GLY A 570 -17.54 -8.91 -16.53
CA GLY A 570 -17.86 -8.30 -17.81
C GLY A 570 -16.85 -8.64 -18.91
N GLU A 571 -15.56 -8.76 -18.60
CA GLU A 571 -14.52 -9.15 -19.58
C GLU A 571 -14.78 -10.57 -20.14
N LEU A 572 -15.16 -11.54 -19.28
CA LEU A 572 -15.54 -12.89 -19.73
C LEU A 572 -16.78 -12.88 -20.66
N LEU A 573 -17.72 -11.97 -20.42
CA LEU A 573 -18.93 -11.81 -21.23
C LEU A 573 -18.64 -11.10 -22.57
N VAL A 574 -17.72 -10.13 -22.58
CA VAL A 574 -17.23 -9.49 -23.83
C VAL A 574 -16.50 -10.50 -24.70
N GLU A 575 -15.63 -11.32 -24.12
CA GLU A 575 -14.94 -12.40 -24.84
C GLU A 575 -15.95 -13.35 -25.51
N GLU A 576 -16.99 -13.76 -24.78
CA GLU A 576 -18.06 -14.58 -25.33
C GLU A 576 -18.79 -13.88 -26.50
N ALA A 577 -19.12 -12.60 -26.35
CA ALA A 577 -19.75 -11.82 -27.40
C ALA A 577 -18.89 -11.73 -28.68
N GLY A 578 -17.56 -11.76 -28.53
CA GLY A 578 -16.60 -11.80 -29.64
C GLY A 578 -16.59 -13.12 -30.41
N LEU A 579 -16.90 -14.24 -29.75
CA LEU A 579 -16.94 -15.58 -30.35
C LEU A 579 -18.25 -15.88 -31.10
N GLN A 580 -19.30 -15.09 -30.87
CA GLN A 580 -20.62 -15.34 -31.42
C GLN A 580 -20.84 -14.62 -32.76
N VAL A 581 -21.04 -15.40 -33.83
CA VAL A 581 -21.32 -14.90 -35.20
C VAL A 581 -22.74 -14.30 -35.32
N GLN A 582 -23.66 -14.64 -34.40
CA GLN A 582 -25.05 -14.15 -34.41
C GLN A 582 -25.20 -12.84 -33.63
N SER A 583 -25.78 -11.81 -34.25
CA SER A 583 -25.85 -10.47 -33.66
C SER A 583 -26.68 -10.38 -32.37
N THR A 584 -27.78 -11.12 -32.24
CA THR A 584 -28.67 -11.01 -31.07
C THR A 584 -28.09 -11.59 -29.80
N ALA A 585 -27.41 -12.74 -29.88
CA ALA A 585 -26.76 -13.37 -28.74
C ALA A 585 -25.54 -12.54 -28.29
N ALA A 586 -24.75 -12.05 -29.25
CA ALA A 586 -23.60 -11.19 -28.95
C ALA A 586 -24.03 -9.88 -28.28
N LEU A 587 -25.15 -9.28 -28.71
CA LEU A 587 -25.72 -8.08 -28.07
C LEU A 587 -26.25 -8.35 -26.67
N GLN A 588 -26.76 -9.57 -26.40
CA GLN A 588 -27.18 -9.95 -25.06
C GLN A 588 -25.99 -10.07 -24.11
N SER A 589 -24.95 -10.83 -24.48
CA SER A 589 -23.73 -10.96 -23.67
C SER A 589 -23.06 -9.61 -23.45
N LEU A 590 -23.03 -8.73 -24.46
CA LEU A 590 -22.52 -7.37 -24.32
C LEU A 590 -23.38 -6.52 -23.37
N GLY A 591 -24.69 -6.70 -23.36
CA GLY A 591 -25.61 -6.05 -22.41
C GLY A 591 -25.36 -6.50 -20.98
N GLU A 592 -25.17 -7.80 -20.76
CA GLU A 592 -24.83 -8.36 -19.45
C GLU A 592 -23.44 -7.87 -18.98
N ALA A 593 -22.48 -7.74 -19.90
CA ALA A 593 -21.17 -7.17 -19.61
C ALA A 593 -21.26 -5.69 -19.19
N TYR A 594 -22.04 -4.90 -19.95
CA TYR A 594 -22.28 -3.49 -19.65
C TYR A 594 -22.88 -3.31 -18.25
N GLU A 595 -23.90 -4.11 -17.91
CA GLU A 595 -24.52 -4.11 -16.58
C GLU A 595 -23.52 -4.48 -15.47
N ALA A 596 -22.65 -5.47 -15.72
CA ALA A 596 -21.61 -5.84 -14.76
C ALA A 596 -20.64 -4.69 -14.48
N PHE A 597 -20.22 -3.95 -15.52
CA PHE A 597 -19.34 -2.79 -15.40
C PHE A 597 -20.03 -1.62 -14.70
N ILE A 598 -21.21 -1.21 -15.15
CA ILE A 598 -21.90 -0.02 -14.65
C ILE A 598 -22.37 -0.17 -13.19
N ALA A 599 -22.61 -1.40 -12.73
CA ALA A 599 -22.99 -1.65 -11.34
C ALA A 599 -21.92 -1.23 -10.31
N TYR A 600 -20.68 -1.00 -10.72
CA TYR A 600 -19.63 -0.44 -9.84
C TYR A 600 -19.62 1.10 -9.81
N GLU A 601 -20.20 1.76 -10.82
CA GLU A 601 -20.18 3.21 -10.99
C GLU A 601 -20.85 3.94 -9.81
N GLU A 602 -21.84 3.31 -9.16
CA GLU A 602 -22.49 3.84 -7.94
C GLU A 602 -21.49 4.02 -6.78
N ARG A 603 -20.52 3.12 -6.64
CA ARG A 603 -19.49 3.19 -5.60
C ARG A 603 -18.40 4.19 -5.97
N ASP A 604 -17.90 4.10 -7.20
CA ASP A 604 -16.81 4.91 -7.70
C ASP A 604 -17.03 5.32 -9.16
N PRO A 605 -17.62 6.51 -9.38
CA PRO A 605 -17.89 7.02 -10.73
C PRO A 605 -16.63 7.47 -11.47
N TYR A 606 -15.48 7.53 -10.79
CA TYR A 606 -14.22 8.00 -11.35
C TYR A 606 -13.20 6.87 -11.51
N SER A 607 -13.58 5.61 -11.29
CA SER A 607 -12.64 4.51 -11.51
C SER A 607 -12.27 4.41 -12.98
N PHE A 608 -11.00 4.69 -13.29
CA PHE A 608 -10.49 4.66 -14.66
C PHE A 608 -10.68 3.29 -15.31
N ALA A 609 -10.43 2.21 -14.56
CA ALA A 609 -10.54 0.86 -15.09
C ALA A 609 -11.99 0.56 -15.49
N THR A 610 -12.95 0.76 -14.59
CA THR A 610 -14.38 0.58 -14.87
C THR A 610 -14.87 1.49 -16.01
N GLN A 611 -14.58 2.79 -15.95
CA GLN A 611 -15.05 3.75 -16.95
C GLN A 611 -14.56 3.40 -18.36
N LEU A 612 -13.31 2.95 -18.50
CA LEU A 612 -12.76 2.49 -19.79
C LEU A 612 -13.48 1.22 -20.31
N ARG A 613 -13.84 0.26 -19.44
CA ARG A 613 -14.60 -0.94 -19.87
C ARG A 613 -16.02 -0.60 -20.30
N ILE A 614 -16.70 0.31 -19.58
CA ILE A 614 -18.03 0.76 -19.98
C ILE A 614 -17.94 1.45 -21.35
N ASN A 615 -16.96 2.34 -21.53
CA ASN A 615 -16.75 3.06 -22.78
C ASN A 615 -16.42 2.12 -23.95
N LEU A 616 -15.67 1.04 -23.68
CA LEU A 616 -15.44 -0.02 -24.65
C LEU A 616 -16.74 -0.74 -25.04
N ALA A 617 -17.56 -1.13 -24.07
CA ALA A 617 -18.84 -1.79 -24.35
C ALA A 617 -19.81 -0.88 -25.13
N GLU A 618 -19.90 0.40 -24.78
CA GLU A 618 -20.67 1.42 -25.52
C GLU A 618 -20.19 1.53 -26.98
N THR A 619 -18.88 1.49 -27.20
CA THR A 619 -18.29 1.51 -28.55
C THR A 619 -18.72 0.28 -29.35
N GLU A 620 -18.65 -0.91 -28.76
CA GLU A 620 -19.04 -2.15 -29.42
C GLU A 620 -20.53 -2.16 -29.81
N PHE A 621 -21.40 -1.55 -28.98
CA PHE A 621 -22.80 -1.37 -29.35
C PHE A 621 -22.97 -0.46 -30.58
N VAL A 622 -22.30 0.69 -30.59
CA VAL A 622 -22.39 1.65 -31.71
C VAL A 622 -21.82 1.06 -33.00
N ASN A 623 -20.67 0.38 -32.93
CA ASN A 623 -20.06 -0.32 -34.08
C ASN A 623 -20.99 -1.40 -34.68
N ARG A 624 -21.85 -2.01 -33.87
CA ARG A 624 -22.86 -2.99 -34.30
C ARG A 624 -24.18 -2.36 -34.75
N GLY A 625 -24.22 -1.04 -34.89
CA GLY A 625 -25.36 -0.26 -35.38
C GLY A 625 -26.38 0.13 -34.31
N ASN A 626 -26.08 -0.07 -33.02
CA ASN A 626 -26.94 0.35 -31.92
C ASN A 626 -26.61 1.78 -31.47
N ASN A 627 -27.25 2.77 -32.12
CA ASN A 627 -27.03 4.19 -31.83
C ASN A 627 -27.64 4.68 -30.51
N PHE A 628 -28.32 3.82 -29.74
CA PHE A 628 -28.84 4.19 -28.42
C PHE A 628 -27.74 4.68 -27.48
N PHE A 629 -26.55 4.07 -27.56
CA PHE A 629 -25.39 4.39 -26.71
C PHE A 629 -24.52 5.54 -27.24
N SER A 630 -24.88 6.18 -28.35
CA SER A 630 -24.02 7.21 -28.97
C SER A 630 -23.81 8.42 -28.04
N GLU A 631 -24.86 8.90 -27.36
CA GLU A 631 -24.73 10.02 -26.41
C GLU A 631 -23.89 9.62 -25.19
N ASP A 632 -24.17 8.45 -24.60
CA ASP A 632 -23.41 7.91 -23.45
C ASP A 632 -21.92 7.74 -23.78
N LEU A 633 -21.62 7.19 -24.96
CA LEU A 633 -20.27 7.01 -25.48
C LEU A 633 -19.51 8.35 -25.54
N ILE A 634 -20.16 9.40 -26.05
CA ILE A 634 -19.58 10.74 -26.14
C ILE A 634 -19.32 11.32 -24.74
N GLU A 635 -20.36 11.33 -23.89
CA GLU A 635 -20.26 11.91 -22.56
C GLU A 635 -19.17 11.24 -21.72
N ARG A 636 -19.09 9.91 -21.79
CA ARG A 636 -18.10 9.13 -21.05
C ARG A 636 -16.70 9.33 -21.59
N ALA A 637 -16.52 9.34 -22.92
CA ALA A 637 -15.22 9.63 -23.54
C ALA A 637 -14.68 11.01 -23.10
N VAL A 638 -15.55 12.04 -23.08
CA VAL A 638 -15.20 13.38 -22.60
C VAL A 638 -14.88 13.37 -21.11
N ARG A 639 -15.66 12.67 -20.28
CA ARG A 639 -15.42 12.56 -18.83
C ARG A 639 -14.06 11.91 -18.53
N ILE A 640 -13.74 10.80 -19.19
CA ILE A 640 -12.45 10.11 -19.02
C ILE A 640 -11.30 11.01 -19.49
N SER A 641 -11.44 11.65 -20.66
CA SER A 641 -10.48 12.63 -21.19
C SER A 641 -10.20 13.78 -20.22
N ASN A 642 -11.24 14.31 -19.58
CA ASN A 642 -11.09 15.40 -18.60
C ASN A 642 -10.52 14.93 -17.26
N SER A 643 -10.70 13.65 -16.93
CA SER A 643 -10.14 13.06 -15.71
C SER A 643 -8.63 12.78 -15.81
N LEU A 644 -8.16 12.56 -17.04
CA LEU A 644 -6.76 12.24 -17.37
C LEU A 644 -6.22 13.22 -18.45
N PRO A 645 -6.23 14.54 -18.19
CA PRO A 645 -5.95 15.54 -19.22
C PRO A 645 -4.51 15.49 -19.73
N SER A 646 -3.57 15.03 -18.88
CA SER A 646 -2.15 14.90 -19.20
C SER A 646 -1.77 13.56 -19.85
N TYR A 647 -2.74 12.77 -20.31
CA TYR A 647 -2.51 11.44 -20.89
C TYR A 647 -2.91 11.42 -22.38
N PRO A 648 -1.96 11.63 -23.32
CA PRO A 648 -2.26 11.73 -24.75
C PRO A 648 -2.93 10.49 -25.32
N THR A 649 -2.57 9.28 -24.87
CA THR A 649 -3.27 8.04 -25.28
C THR A 649 -4.76 8.08 -24.93
N ILE A 650 -5.11 8.61 -23.76
CA ILE A 650 -6.51 8.73 -23.34
C ILE A 650 -7.24 9.78 -24.19
N GLN A 651 -6.55 10.88 -24.54
CA GLN A 651 -7.11 11.88 -25.44
C GLN A 651 -7.37 11.31 -26.85
N ALA A 652 -6.45 10.51 -27.37
CA ALA A 652 -6.57 9.86 -28.67
C ALA A 652 -7.69 8.79 -28.69
N VAL A 653 -7.80 7.99 -27.62
CA VAL A 653 -8.92 7.04 -27.46
C VAL A 653 -10.24 7.77 -27.37
N ALA A 654 -10.33 8.86 -26.60
CA ALA A 654 -11.54 9.67 -26.54
C ALA A 654 -11.90 10.26 -27.92
N ALA A 655 -10.91 10.70 -28.69
CA ALA A 655 -11.12 11.17 -30.08
C ALA A 655 -11.73 10.09 -30.97
N GLU A 656 -11.21 8.87 -30.94
CA GLU A 656 -11.77 7.72 -31.65
C GLU A 656 -13.24 7.50 -31.28
N ARG A 657 -13.55 7.47 -29.97
CA ARG A 657 -14.90 7.13 -29.50
C ARG A 657 -15.95 8.16 -29.90
N VAL A 658 -15.61 9.45 -29.82
CA VAL A 658 -16.52 10.50 -30.27
C VAL A 658 -16.67 10.54 -31.79
N LEU A 659 -15.62 10.15 -32.55
CA LEU A 659 -15.70 10.02 -34.02
C LEU A 659 -16.63 8.89 -34.43
N ILE A 660 -16.52 7.72 -33.79
CA ILE A 660 -17.43 6.58 -33.98
C ILE A 660 -18.88 6.99 -33.70
N ALA A 661 -19.11 7.86 -32.71
CA ALA A 661 -20.42 8.41 -32.39
C ALA A 661 -20.88 9.57 -33.30
N GLY A 662 -20.06 10.00 -34.27
CA GLY A 662 -20.40 11.05 -35.25
C GLY A 662 -20.08 12.49 -34.84
N GLN A 663 -19.40 12.73 -33.72
CA GLN A 663 -19.00 14.07 -33.26
C GLN A 663 -17.63 14.49 -33.83
N ILE A 664 -17.61 14.84 -35.12
CA ILE A 664 -16.37 15.01 -35.89
C ILE A 664 -15.46 16.13 -35.34
N GLU A 665 -16.03 17.30 -35.05
CA GLU A 665 -15.28 18.46 -34.56
C GLU A 665 -14.66 18.22 -33.17
N LEU A 666 -15.42 17.55 -32.29
CA LEU A 666 -14.94 17.16 -30.97
C LEU A 666 -13.81 16.13 -31.09
N GLY A 667 -13.95 15.16 -31.99
CA GLY A 667 -12.93 14.16 -32.30
C GLY A 667 -11.63 14.81 -32.75
N ARG A 668 -11.70 15.75 -33.70
CA ARG A 668 -10.55 16.55 -34.12
C ARG A 668 -9.88 17.27 -32.94
N SER A 669 -10.65 17.97 -32.12
CA SER A 669 -10.12 18.71 -30.97
C SER A 669 -9.42 17.82 -29.95
N LEU A 670 -9.98 16.64 -29.64
CA LEU A 670 -9.37 15.68 -28.72
C LEU A 670 -8.09 15.06 -29.30
N ALA A 671 -8.06 14.75 -30.59
CA ALA A 671 -6.86 14.30 -31.27
C ALA A 671 -5.76 15.37 -31.23
N GLU A 672 -6.10 16.64 -31.48
CA GLU A 672 -5.16 17.76 -31.40
C GLU A 672 -4.62 17.98 -29.98
N ARG A 673 -5.43 17.75 -28.94
CA ARG A 673 -4.93 17.74 -27.54
C ARG A 673 -3.86 16.68 -27.32
N ALA A 674 -4.04 15.48 -27.87
CA ALA A 674 -3.04 14.42 -27.77
C ALA A 674 -1.74 14.80 -28.50
N ILE A 675 -1.87 15.33 -29.73
CA ILE A 675 -0.74 15.78 -30.57
C ILE A 675 0.04 16.91 -29.89
N ALA A 676 -0.63 17.85 -29.24
CA ALA A 676 0.02 18.96 -28.52
C ALA A 676 0.97 18.48 -27.40
N MET A 677 0.72 17.28 -26.85
CA MET A 677 1.56 16.66 -25.83
C MET A 677 2.72 15.82 -26.39
N GLU A 678 2.79 15.59 -27.71
CA GLU A 678 3.77 14.71 -28.35
C GLU A 678 5.21 15.12 -28.05
N SER A 679 5.50 16.43 -27.99
CA SER A 679 6.84 16.95 -27.70
C SER A 679 7.38 16.59 -26.31
N ALA A 680 6.48 16.38 -25.34
CA ALA A 680 6.81 16.01 -23.97
C ALA A 680 6.59 14.51 -23.69
N ALA A 681 5.90 13.81 -24.59
CA ALA A 681 5.55 12.40 -24.47
C ALA A 681 6.21 11.57 -25.59
N ARG A 682 5.71 10.36 -25.82
CA ARG A 682 6.09 9.53 -26.97
C ARG A 682 5.35 9.97 -28.24
N PRO A 683 5.85 9.61 -29.44
CA PRO A 683 5.13 9.77 -30.69
C PRO A 683 3.67 9.31 -30.58
N GLN A 684 2.75 10.04 -31.22
CA GLN A 684 1.30 9.79 -31.13
C GLN A 684 0.67 9.41 -32.48
N PRO A 685 1.10 8.30 -33.13
CA PRO A 685 0.58 7.89 -34.44
C PRO A 685 -0.94 7.73 -34.45
N PHE A 686 -1.50 7.17 -33.38
CA PHE A 686 -2.95 6.99 -33.24
C PHE A 686 -3.72 8.33 -33.20
N ALA A 687 -3.19 9.35 -32.53
CA ALA A 687 -3.83 10.66 -32.49
C ALA A 687 -3.82 11.35 -33.86
N TRP A 688 -2.69 11.27 -34.57
CA TRP A 688 -2.57 11.76 -35.95
C TRP A 688 -3.53 11.02 -36.89
N PHE A 689 -3.69 9.71 -36.73
CA PHE A 689 -4.67 8.94 -37.47
C PHE A 689 -6.11 9.41 -37.21
N MET A 690 -6.48 9.61 -35.94
CA MET A 690 -7.82 10.12 -35.59
C MET A 690 -8.07 11.54 -36.11
N ARG A 691 -7.06 12.43 -36.08
CA ARG A 691 -7.16 13.76 -36.70
C ARG A 691 -7.38 13.66 -38.21
N GLY A 692 -6.66 12.76 -38.89
CA GLY A 692 -6.83 12.53 -40.33
C GLY A 692 -8.22 12.05 -40.69
N ASN A 693 -8.77 11.10 -39.91
CA ASN A 693 -10.15 10.63 -40.09
C ASN A 693 -11.16 11.77 -39.92
N ALA A 694 -10.99 12.60 -38.89
CA ALA A 694 -11.87 13.74 -38.66
C ALA A 694 -11.81 14.77 -39.80
N LEU A 695 -10.62 15.07 -40.32
CA LEU A 695 -10.45 16.02 -41.42
C LEU A 695 -11.00 15.50 -42.74
N ALA A 696 -10.83 14.21 -43.03
CA ALA A 696 -11.40 13.58 -44.21
C ALA A 696 -12.94 13.68 -44.22
N GLU A 697 -13.59 13.41 -43.08
CA GLU A 697 -15.03 13.56 -42.91
C GLU A 697 -15.51 15.02 -43.01
N LEU A 698 -14.67 15.99 -42.59
CA LEU A 698 -14.93 17.42 -42.78
C LEU A 698 -14.66 17.91 -44.22
N GLY A 699 -14.11 17.07 -45.09
CA GLY A 699 -13.75 17.40 -46.47
C GLY A 699 -12.41 18.13 -46.64
N ASP A 700 -11.61 18.26 -45.58
CA ASP A 700 -10.24 18.79 -45.63
C ASP A 700 -9.25 17.66 -45.97
N LEU A 701 -9.23 17.30 -47.26
CA LEU A 701 -8.49 16.14 -47.76
C LEU A 701 -6.96 16.36 -47.71
N ASP A 702 -6.50 17.60 -47.87
CA ASP A 702 -5.07 17.93 -47.77
C ASP A 702 -4.58 17.78 -46.32
N GLY A 703 -5.33 18.32 -45.36
CA GLY A 703 -5.03 18.14 -43.94
C GLY A 703 -5.15 16.69 -43.47
N ALA A 704 -6.06 15.91 -44.07
CA ALA A 704 -6.17 14.48 -43.83
C ALA A 704 -4.92 13.72 -44.30
N LEU A 705 -4.44 13.95 -45.52
CA LEU A 705 -3.21 13.34 -46.05
C LEU A 705 -1.97 13.73 -45.23
N GLU A 706 -1.85 15.00 -44.81
CA GLU A 706 -0.78 15.44 -43.91
C GLU A 706 -0.79 14.64 -42.61
N SER A 707 -1.98 14.47 -42.01
CA SER A 707 -2.13 13.77 -40.74
C SER A 707 -1.81 12.28 -40.87
N PHE A 708 -2.31 11.61 -41.92
CA PHE A 708 -2.01 10.21 -42.18
C PHE A 708 -0.54 9.95 -42.49
N THR A 709 0.08 10.83 -43.28
CA THR A 709 1.52 10.74 -43.58
C THR A 709 2.33 10.90 -42.30
N THR A 710 1.99 11.87 -41.45
CA THR A 710 2.65 12.05 -40.15
C THR A 710 2.47 10.82 -39.25
N ALA A 711 1.29 10.20 -39.24
CA ALA A 711 1.05 8.98 -38.48
C ALA A 711 1.96 7.83 -38.95
N LEU A 712 2.09 7.61 -40.26
CA LEU A 712 2.99 6.61 -40.85
C LEU A 712 4.48 6.93 -40.60
N GLU A 713 4.87 8.21 -40.56
CA GLU A 713 6.23 8.59 -40.18
C GLU A 713 6.57 8.23 -38.73
N ARG A 714 5.57 8.24 -37.83
CA ARG A 714 5.75 7.84 -36.42
C ARG A 714 5.75 6.33 -36.25
N GLU A 715 4.93 5.61 -37.00
CA GLU A 715 4.76 4.16 -36.91
C GLU A 715 4.51 3.54 -38.31
N PRO A 716 5.57 3.28 -39.10
CA PRO A 716 5.43 2.89 -40.51
C PRO A 716 4.98 1.43 -40.72
N GLU A 717 5.30 0.53 -39.79
CA GLU A 717 5.04 -0.93 -39.91
C GLU A 717 4.25 -1.48 -38.70
N GLY A 718 3.63 -0.60 -37.91
CA GLY A 718 2.87 -1.03 -36.73
C GLY A 718 1.43 -1.44 -37.04
N GLN A 719 0.70 -1.84 -35.99
CA GLN A 719 -0.67 -2.38 -36.12
C GLN A 719 -1.65 -1.39 -36.76
N LEU A 720 -1.39 -0.10 -36.68
CA LEU A 720 -2.22 0.95 -37.27
C LEU A 720 -1.95 1.17 -38.76
N ALA A 721 -0.77 0.79 -39.27
CA ALA A 721 -0.32 1.13 -40.62
C ALA A 721 -1.25 0.62 -41.74
N PRO A 722 -1.80 -0.61 -41.70
CA PRO A 722 -2.78 -1.06 -42.70
C PRO A 722 -4.03 -0.18 -42.75
N GLY A 723 -4.55 0.21 -41.58
CA GLY A 723 -5.71 1.09 -41.46
C GLY A 723 -5.42 2.49 -41.99
N ILE A 724 -4.26 3.04 -41.67
CA ILE A 724 -3.83 4.36 -42.16
C ILE A 724 -3.68 4.34 -43.69
N HIS A 725 -2.99 3.34 -44.25
CA HIS A 725 -2.84 3.19 -45.70
C HIS A 725 -4.19 3.02 -46.43
N SER A 726 -5.12 2.27 -45.84
CA SER A 726 -6.48 2.13 -46.37
C SER A 726 -7.19 3.49 -46.46
N ASN A 727 -7.08 4.32 -45.41
CA ASN A 727 -7.70 5.64 -45.40
C ASN A 727 -7.00 6.63 -46.33
N VAL A 728 -5.67 6.55 -46.47
CA VAL A 728 -4.93 7.32 -47.50
C VAL A 728 -5.40 6.96 -48.91
N ALA A 729 -5.63 5.67 -49.19
CA ALA A 729 -6.15 5.24 -50.48
C ALA A 729 -7.56 5.80 -50.77
N LEU A 730 -8.44 5.83 -49.76
CA LEU A 730 -9.77 6.43 -49.88
C LEU A 730 -9.68 7.94 -50.19
N VAL A 731 -8.77 8.65 -49.53
CA VAL A 731 -8.55 10.08 -49.82
C VAL A 731 -8.03 10.27 -51.25
N TYR A 732 -7.03 9.49 -51.69
CA TYR A 732 -6.52 9.57 -53.07
C TYR A 732 -7.57 9.25 -54.13
N GLU A 733 -8.43 8.28 -53.86
CA GLU A 733 -9.57 7.95 -54.73
C GLU A 733 -10.56 9.11 -54.81
N SER A 734 -10.87 9.76 -53.68
CA SER A 734 -11.78 10.91 -53.63
C SER A 734 -11.28 12.13 -54.42
N ILE A 735 -9.96 12.32 -54.53
CA ILE A 735 -9.33 13.37 -55.35
C ILE A 735 -8.98 12.92 -56.77
N GLY A 736 -9.36 11.69 -57.16
CA GLY A 736 -9.21 11.16 -58.51
C GLY A 736 -7.82 10.60 -58.86
N ASN A 737 -6.95 10.37 -57.87
CA ASN A 737 -5.62 9.77 -58.07
C ASN A 737 -5.66 8.25 -57.84
N THR A 738 -6.16 7.51 -58.83
CA THR A 738 -6.36 6.06 -58.72
C THR A 738 -5.05 5.27 -58.60
N THR A 739 -3.94 5.77 -59.16
CA THR A 739 -2.64 5.10 -59.10
C THR A 739 -2.10 5.04 -57.67
N LEU A 740 -2.08 6.17 -56.96
CA LEU A 740 -1.63 6.19 -55.56
C LEU A 740 -2.61 5.47 -54.63
N ALA A 741 -3.91 5.50 -54.95
CA ALA A 741 -4.90 4.72 -54.20
C ALA A 741 -4.64 3.20 -54.28
N GLU A 742 -4.32 2.67 -55.46
CA GLU A 742 -3.96 1.26 -55.63
C GLU A 742 -2.65 0.90 -54.93
N GLU A 743 -1.65 1.78 -54.98
CA GLU A 743 -0.37 1.59 -54.27
C GLU A 743 -0.58 1.44 -52.76
N HIS A 744 -1.33 2.35 -52.15
CA HIS A 744 -1.59 2.29 -50.71
C HIS A 744 -2.47 1.10 -50.30
N ARG A 745 -3.43 0.66 -51.13
CA ARG A 745 -4.16 -0.60 -50.87
C ARG A 745 -3.24 -1.81 -50.89
N ALA A 746 -2.27 -1.83 -51.81
CA ALA A 746 -1.30 -2.92 -51.88
C ALA A 746 -0.39 -2.94 -50.62
N LEU A 747 0.10 -1.77 -50.19
CA LEU A 747 0.89 -1.63 -48.96
C LEU A 747 0.11 -2.08 -47.72
N ALA A 748 -1.18 -1.68 -47.61
CA ALA A 748 -2.03 -2.11 -46.51
C ALA A 748 -2.12 -3.64 -46.42
N ALA A 749 -2.38 -4.31 -47.55
CA ALA A 749 -2.49 -5.76 -47.61
C ALA A 749 -1.15 -6.48 -47.33
N GLU A 750 -0.03 -5.91 -47.77
CA GLU A 750 1.31 -6.44 -47.51
C GLU A 750 1.65 -6.42 -46.02
N ILE A 751 1.43 -5.27 -45.36
CA ILE A 751 1.70 -5.12 -43.93
C ILE A 751 0.75 -5.97 -43.10
N GLU A 752 -0.54 -6.03 -43.45
CA GLU A 752 -1.51 -6.89 -42.77
C GLU A 752 -1.11 -8.37 -42.86
N ALA A 753 -0.67 -8.83 -44.02
CA ALA A 753 -0.16 -10.20 -44.19
C ALA A 753 1.09 -10.47 -43.34
N ALA A 754 2.00 -9.50 -43.23
CA ALA A 754 3.18 -9.60 -42.38
C ALA A 754 2.82 -9.71 -40.89
N LEU A 755 1.91 -8.86 -40.41
CA LEU A 755 1.43 -8.88 -39.02
C LEU A 755 0.72 -10.19 -38.67
N ILE A 756 -0.10 -10.72 -39.58
CA ILE A 756 -0.75 -12.03 -39.38
C ILE A 756 0.31 -13.13 -39.27
N ALA A 757 1.32 -13.13 -40.14
CA ALA A 757 2.40 -14.10 -40.11
C ALA A 757 3.22 -14.05 -38.82
N GLU A 758 3.43 -12.85 -38.24
CA GLU A 758 4.08 -12.69 -36.94
C GLU A 758 3.21 -13.17 -35.77
N SER A 759 1.89 -12.98 -35.83
CA SER A 759 0.95 -13.41 -34.79
C SER A 759 0.64 -14.93 -34.77
N GLY A 760 1.03 -15.64 -35.83
CA GLY A 760 0.80 -17.09 -36.00
C GLY A 760 1.97 -18.01 -35.59
N ASN A 761 3.07 -17.43 -35.10
CA ASN A 761 4.17 -18.13 -34.41
C ASN A 761 4.05 -17.94 -32.90
#